data_AF-A0A151CHH8-F1
#
_entry.id   AF-A0A151CHH8-F1
#
_cell.length_a   1.000
_cell.length_b   1.000
_cell.length_c   1.000
_cell.angle_alpha   90.00
_cell.angle_beta   90.00
_cell.angle_gamma   90.00
#
_symmetry.space_group_name_H-M   'P 1'
#
loop_
_entity.id
_entity.type
_entity.pdbx_description
1 polymer ?
#
loop_
_entity_poly.entity_id
_entity_poly.type
_entity_poly.pdbx_seq_one_letter_code
_entity_poly.pdbx_strand_id
1 'polypeptide(L)'
;MKEIYEKLGLFYLGKDVDKKTMEPVEALTLLKNKNFTTHAAIIGMTGSGKTGLGVGIIEEAAIDNIPSIIIDPKGDMGDLCLSDPSFSAKTFEPWVKDEARAKEEDPAEYAQKTAAMWKEGIESFGQNASRVEKFHAVPKTIYTPGSSAGVPINIMSSLETPPSQIMEESDTFAAYLKSTTTSLLSLIGITADPLDSKEYILLAQIITKAWLSGEDLGIETLIGKIIKPSFSKIGVLPLDDFYSQDARFKLATKFNALLASPSFSLWLQGDNLDIQKLLYDENGKTKIAIFSIAHLNDDERMFFVTLLLNKYIAWMRRQSGTSALKTLLYMDEIFGYFPPTKNPPSKEPMLLLLKQARAFGVGVVLSTQNPVDLDYKGLSNIGTWFIGRLQTTQDIERVIDGLGGKIGSSFEKGEIKTLLANLKKRTFFLKSAHLDDIRLFTTRWVLSYLKGPLKRDEIAALMAEQKAQPVTGETTVRVDRKSDRLGTFQNVDASIPQYYEPDPTEQNVYIPTLAAKATVHFFNQRKGIDEERELLLSLELDAAQQQVSWEDAHQEDLDFTNLPYKAPKSAQYYDLPKFILEDRGLKRAVRELKNYLYQEEGLELFRCRSPKLESRAGESRSDFIVRIQDILQEKKEEEIEKLKTRYASKEKVLQDRLIRAQERVAKESADTTSSMIEMGISVLGALFGKTSPTKIGRAVSKGGRILKERGEMSRAEERVAKVEDDIDALNEELEEKIDALSEKYDIGQCEVENFRIKPRRTDIDVESCAIVWRVS
;
A
#
# COMPACT_ATOMS: atom_id res chain seq x y z
N MET A 1 12.27 -13.95 22.58
CA MET A 1 11.83 -12.78 23.37
C MET A 1 11.84 -11.59 22.43
N LYS A 2 10.75 -10.80 22.33
CA LYS A 2 10.78 -9.56 21.54
C LYS A 2 11.66 -8.56 22.27
N GLU A 3 12.61 -7.94 21.57
CA GLU A 3 13.43 -6.86 22.14
C GLU A 3 12.51 -5.69 22.53
N ILE A 4 12.80 -5.02 23.64
CA ILE A 4 11.93 -3.96 24.20
C ILE A 4 11.62 -2.86 23.18
N TYR A 5 12.58 -2.50 22.33
CA TYR A 5 12.41 -1.45 21.35
C TYR A 5 11.40 -1.82 20.23
N GLU A 6 11.26 -3.10 19.86
CA GLU A 6 10.22 -3.57 18.91
C GLU A 6 8.83 -3.34 19.50
N LYS A 7 8.63 -3.66 20.79
CA LYS A 7 7.34 -3.48 21.47
C LYS A 7 6.93 -1.99 21.58
N LEU A 8 7.91 -1.10 21.47
CA LEU A 8 7.76 0.34 21.63
C LEU A 8 7.60 1.10 20.31
N GLY A 9 7.56 0.38 19.18
CA GLY A 9 7.46 0.96 17.85
C GLY A 9 8.71 1.76 17.47
N LEU A 10 9.89 1.29 17.88
CA LEU A 10 11.17 1.91 17.54
C LEU A 10 11.86 1.09 16.44
N PHE A 11 12.12 1.74 15.32
CA PHE A 11 12.95 1.20 14.25
C PHE A 11 14.42 1.21 14.68
N TYR A 12 15.02 0.03 14.67
CA TYR A 12 16.45 -0.17 14.89
C TYR A 12 17.24 0.02 13.60
N LEU A 13 17.95 1.15 13.50
CA LEU A 13 18.67 1.52 12.27
C LEU A 13 20.15 1.14 12.30
N GLY A 14 20.74 0.95 13.48
CA GLY A 14 22.18 0.72 13.61
C GLY A 14 22.78 1.17 14.92
N LYS A 15 24.08 1.46 14.90
CA LYS A 15 24.83 1.92 16.07
C LYS A 15 25.26 3.37 15.86
N ASP A 16 25.16 4.18 16.90
CA ASP A 16 25.66 5.55 16.89
C ASP A 16 27.18 5.55 16.62
N VAL A 17 27.69 6.63 16.05
CA VAL A 17 29.10 6.81 15.71
C VAL A 17 29.63 8.05 16.41
N ASP A 18 30.78 7.92 17.06
CA ASP A 18 31.43 9.05 17.72
C ASP A 18 31.94 10.06 16.68
N LYS A 19 31.59 11.33 16.88
CA LYS A 19 31.85 12.41 15.92
C LYS A 19 33.33 12.74 15.73
N LYS A 20 34.19 12.39 16.69
CA LYS A 20 35.63 12.71 16.65
C LYS A 20 36.43 11.55 16.07
N THR A 21 36.16 10.34 16.53
CA THR A 21 36.88 9.12 16.15
C THR A 21 36.32 8.48 14.89
N MET A 22 35.06 8.77 14.54
CA MET A 22 34.31 8.11 13.46
C MET A 22 34.24 6.59 13.63
N GLU A 23 34.28 6.11 14.88
CA GLU A 23 34.11 4.70 15.23
C GLU A 23 32.71 4.43 15.78
N PRO A 24 32.11 3.27 15.48
CA PRO A 24 30.83 2.87 16.08
C PRO A 24 30.94 2.75 17.60
N VAL A 25 29.92 3.23 18.30
CA VAL A 25 29.73 3.02 19.74
C VAL A 25 28.62 2.00 19.98
N GLU A 26 28.55 1.43 21.18
CA GLU A 26 27.51 0.43 21.52
C GLU A 26 26.10 1.02 21.70
N ALA A 27 25.95 2.35 21.65
CA ALA A 27 24.64 2.99 21.68
C ALA A 27 23.87 2.72 20.38
N LEU A 28 22.60 2.32 20.48
CA LEU A 28 21.77 2.01 19.30
C LEU A 28 21.12 3.28 18.74
N THR A 29 21.06 3.36 17.43
CA THR A 29 20.30 4.38 16.71
C THR A 29 18.87 3.88 16.52
N LEU A 30 17.98 4.41 17.37
CA LEU A 30 16.56 4.07 17.40
C LEU A 30 15.72 5.28 16.99
N LEU A 31 14.77 5.08 16.06
CA LEU A 31 13.80 6.11 15.66
C LEU A 31 12.39 5.59 15.83
N LYS A 32 11.49 6.41 16.36
CA LYS A 32 10.09 6.01 16.48
C LYS A 32 9.44 5.91 15.11
N ASN A 33 8.72 4.82 14.84
CA ASN A 33 8.03 4.56 13.59
C ASN A 33 7.10 5.73 13.19
N LYS A 34 6.36 6.33 14.12
CA LYS A 34 5.52 7.51 13.89
C LYS A 34 6.27 8.71 13.30
N ASN A 35 7.58 8.82 13.50
CA ASN A 35 8.38 9.92 12.94
C ASN A 35 8.45 9.84 11.41
N PHE A 36 8.27 8.66 10.82
CA PHE A 36 8.22 8.47 9.37
C PHE A 36 6.92 8.98 8.72
N THR A 37 5.88 9.31 9.50
CA THR A 37 4.71 10.06 8.99
C THR A 37 5.11 11.45 8.48
N THR A 38 6.26 11.98 8.91
CA THR A 38 6.84 13.22 8.39
C THR A 38 7.79 13.00 7.21
N HIS A 39 7.77 11.81 6.62
CA HIS A 39 8.61 11.40 5.50
C HIS A 39 10.10 11.33 5.85
N ALA A 40 10.86 10.63 4.99
CA ALA A 40 12.30 10.55 5.10
C ALA A 40 12.99 10.69 3.74
N ALA A 41 14.19 11.25 3.73
CA ALA A 41 15.08 11.30 2.57
C ALA A 41 16.38 10.57 2.87
N ILE A 42 16.84 9.73 1.94
CA ILE A 42 18.15 9.08 1.98
C ILE A 42 18.98 9.57 0.80
N ILE A 43 20.05 10.29 1.10
CA ILE A 43 20.94 10.88 0.09
C ILE A 43 22.32 10.29 0.27
N GLY A 44 22.93 9.79 -0.81
CA GLY A 44 24.32 9.36 -0.76
C GLY A 44 24.76 8.74 -2.08
N MET A 45 26.05 8.87 -2.39
CA MET A 45 26.62 8.32 -3.63
C MET A 45 26.50 6.79 -3.69
N THR A 46 26.78 6.20 -4.86
CA THR A 46 26.95 4.76 -5.02
C THR A 46 27.93 4.17 -4.00
N GLY A 47 27.52 3.11 -3.31
CA GLY A 47 28.33 2.45 -2.28
C GLY A 47 28.31 3.14 -0.90
N SER A 48 27.60 4.27 -0.72
CA SER A 48 27.45 4.93 0.59
C SER A 48 26.69 4.09 1.62
N GLY A 49 25.91 3.10 1.19
CA GLY A 49 25.04 2.26 2.04
C GLY A 49 23.55 2.60 1.94
N LYS A 50 23.17 3.53 1.05
CA LYS A 50 21.80 4.04 0.87
C LYS A 50 20.73 2.95 0.76
N THR A 51 20.95 1.98 -0.14
CA THR A 51 20.01 0.87 -0.36
C THR A 51 19.90 -0.02 0.89
N GLY A 52 21.02 -0.30 1.57
CA GLY A 52 21.01 -1.06 2.84
C GLY A 52 20.24 -0.34 3.95
N LEU A 53 20.33 0.98 4.06
CA LEU A 53 19.51 1.75 4.99
C LEU A 53 18.02 1.71 4.62
N GLY A 54 17.69 1.83 3.33
CA GLY A 54 16.31 1.69 2.84
C GLY A 54 15.71 0.32 3.16
N VAL A 55 16.44 -0.76 2.87
CA VAL A 55 16.09 -2.14 3.25
C VAL A 55 15.90 -2.25 4.76
N GLY A 56 16.83 -1.72 5.56
CA GLY A 56 16.71 -1.73 7.02
C GLY A 56 15.43 -1.06 7.52
N ILE A 57 15.04 0.09 6.96
CA ILE A 57 13.79 0.77 7.34
C ILE A 57 12.56 -0.08 6.98
N ILE A 58 12.56 -0.72 5.82
CA ILE A 58 11.44 -1.59 5.38
C ILE A 58 11.34 -2.85 6.24
N GLU A 59 12.48 -3.45 6.61
CA GLU A 59 12.53 -4.58 7.53
C GLU A 59 11.93 -4.23 8.90
N GLU A 60 12.30 -3.06 9.46
CA GLU A 60 11.74 -2.61 10.73
C GLU A 60 10.22 -2.38 10.63
N ALA A 61 9.76 -1.76 9.55
CA ALA A 61 8.33 -1.57 9.29
C ALA A 61 7.59 -2.91 9.22
N ALA A 62 8.14 -3.88 8.49
CA ALA A 62 7.56 -5.21 8.36
C ALA A 62 7.49 -5.96 9.70
N ILE A 63 8.52 -5.86 10.54
CA ILE A 63 8.54 -6.45 11.90
C ILE A 63 7.48 -5.80 12.80
N ASP A 64 7.25 -4.50 12.64
CA ASP A 64 6.21 -3.75 13.34
C ASP A 64 4.79 -3.96 12.74
N ASN A 65 4.64 -4.87 11.76
CA ASN A 65 3.40 -5.09 11.02
C ASN A 65 2.88 -3.79 10.38
N ILE A 66 3.78 -3.09 9.67
CA ILE A 66 3.51 -1.92 8.84
C ILE A 66 3.87 -2.29 7.38
N PRO A 67 2.89 -2.32 6.46
CA PRO A 67 3.10 -2.73 5.08
C PRO A 67 3.81 -1.67 4.26
N SER A 68 4.49 -2.13 3.20
CA SER A 68 5.29 -1.25 2.34
C SER A 68 5.01 -1.49 0.86
N ILE A 69 4.85 -0.40 0.11
CA ILE A 69 4.95 -0.39 -1.35
C ILE A 69 6.30 0.20 -1.73
N ILE A 70 7.04 -0.49 -2.58
CA ILE A 70 8.39 -0.15 -3.00
C ILE A 70 8.44 0.05 -4.50
N ILE A 71 8.97 1.18 -4.95
CA ILE A 71 9.25 1.48 -6.35
C ILE A 71 10.75 1.30 -6.57
N ASP A 72 11.12 0.33 -7.41
CA ASP A 72 12.51 -0.07 -7.62
C ASP A 72 12.93 0.05 -9.09
N PRO A 73 13.46 1.21 -9.50
CA PRO A 73 13.98 1.41 -10.85
C PRO A 73 15.36 0.80 -11.07
N LYS A 74 16.05 0.29 -10.04
CA LYS A 74 17.41 -0.25 -10.14
C LYS A 74 17.48 -1.77 -10.07
N GLY A 75 16.47 -2.40 -9.47
CA GLY A 75 16.35 -3.86 -9.34
C GLY A 75 16.98 -4.42 -8.05
N ASP A 76 17.47 -3.57 -7.15
CA ASP A 76 18.14 -3.98 -5.91
C ASP A 76 17.15 -4.36 -4.80
N MET A 77 15.92 -3.83 -4.83
CA MET A 77 14.98 -4.01 -3.71
C MET A 77 14.35 -5.41 -3.69
N GLY A 78 14.50 -6.19 -4.76
CA GLY A 78 14.17 -7.61 -4.79
C GLY A 78 14.94 -8.44 -3.75
N ASP A 79 16.08 -7.93 -3.26
CA ASP A 79 16.87 -8.55 -2.19
C ASP A 79 16.08 -8.74 -0.89
N LEU A 80 15.00 -7.98 -0.65
CA LEU A 80 14.08 -8.17 0.49
C LEU A 80 13.45 -9.58 0.54
N CYS A 81 13.43 -10.29 -0.60
CA CYS A 81 13.00 -11.68 -0.69
C CYS A 81 14.08 -12.68 -0.25
N LEU A 82 15.35 -12.26 -0.17
CA LEU A 82 16.49 -13.10 0.17
C LEU A 82 16.75 -13.10 1.67
N SER A 83 15.88 -13.76 2.43
CA SER A 83 16.06 -13.99 3.87
C SER A 83 15.94 -15.48 4.18
N ASP A 84 16.81 -16.03 5.01
CA ASP A 84 16.73 -17.43 5.46
C ASP A 84 17.15 -17.53 6.94
N PRO A 85 16.22 -17.83 7.88
CA PRO A 85 16.54 -17.92 9.30
C PRO A 85 17.45 -19.11 9.66
N SER A 86 17.62 -20.08 8.76
CA SER A 86 18.51 -21.23 8.98
C SER A 86 19.99 -20.92 8.73
N PHE A 87 20.29 -19.80 8.03
CA PHE A 87 21.64 -19.46 7.58
C PHE A 87 22.31 -20.59 6.79
N SER A 88 21.53 -21.35 6.02
CA SER A 88 22.00 -22.52 5.30
C SER A 88 22.73 -22.15 4.00
N ALA A 89 23.99 -22.58 3.87
CA ALA A 89 24.79 -22.37 2.65
C ALA A 89 24.05 -22.80 1.37
N LYS A 90 23.28 -23.89 1.43
CA LYS A 90 22.52 -24.42 0.28
C LYS A 90 21.47 -23.43 -0.24
N THR A 91 20.85 -22.65 0.64
CA THR A 91 19.86 -21.64 0.27
C THR A 91 20.52 -20.42 -0.39
N PHE A 92 21.77 -20.12 0.00
CA PHE A 92 22.55 -19.01 -0.55
C PHE A 92 23.19 -19.31 -1.90
N GLU A 93 23.53 -20.58 -2.16
CA GLU A 93 24.27 -21.02 -3.35
C GLU A 93 23.72 -20.46 -4.68
N PRO A 94 22.40 -20.49 -4.96
CA PRO A 94 21.86 -19.95 -6.22
C PRO A 94 22.14 -18.45 -6.40
N TRP A 95 22.16 -17.69 -5.30
CA TRP A 95 22.25 -16.23 -5.30
C TRP A 95 23.69 -15.73 -5.37
N VAL A 96 24.65 -16.55 -4.95
CA VAL A 96 26.07 -16.18 -4.94
C VAL A 96 26.88 -16.80 -6.08
N LYS A 97 26.28 -17.72 -6.85
CA LYS A 97 26.96 -18.52 -7.88
C LYS A 97 27.71 -17.68 -8.91
N ASP A 98 27.11 -16.60 -9.38
CA ASP A 98 27.74 -15.71 -10.37
C ASP A 98 28.90 -14.92 -9.78
N GLU A 99 28.77 -14.48 -8.52
CA GLU A 99 29.85 -13.79 -7.81
C GLU A 99 31.02 -14.73 -7.51
N ALA A 100 30.74 -15.96 -7.08
CA ALA A 100 31.73 -17.00 -6.85
C ALA A 100 32.53 -17.30 -8.14
N ARG A 101 31.83 -17.46 -9.27
CA ARG A 101 32.46 -17.65 -10.58
C ARG A 101 33.31 -16.47 -11.00
N ALA A 102 32.86 -15.24 -10.76
CA ALA A 102 33.63 -14.03 -11.06
C ALA A 102 34.90 -13.90 -10.20
N LYS A 103 34.89 -14.50 -9.00
CA LYS A 103 36.03 -14.58 -8.08
C LYS A 103 36.87 -15.86 -8.23
N GLU A 104 36.55 -16.70 -9.22
CA GLU A 104 37.20 -18.00 -9.45
C GLU A 104 37.16 -18.96 -8.24
N GLU A 105 36.13 -18.84 -7.40
CA GLU A 105 35.88 -19.71 -6.23
C GLU A 105 34.77 -20.74 -6.53
N ASP A 106 34.80 -21.87 -5.83
CA ASP A 106 33.70 -22.85 -5.88
C ASP A 106 32.40 -22.26 -5.30
N PRO A 107 31.25 -22.36 -6.01
CA PRO A 107 29.99 -21.79 -5.53
C PRO A 107 29.53 -22.30 -4.15
N ALA A 108 29.75 -23.58 -3.83
CA ALA A 108 29.32 -24.14 -2.56
C ALA A 108 30.20 -23.65 -1.41
N GLU A 109 31.51 -23.60 -1.60
CA GLU A 109 32.45 -23.01 -0.62
C GLU A 109 32.18 -21.52 -0.40
N TYR A 110 31.93 -20.77 -1.48
CA TYR A 110 31.63 -19.35 -1.41
C TYR A 110 30.28 -19.08 -0.72
N ALA A 111 29.28 -19.93 -0.95
CA ALA A 111 28.00 -19.86 -0.25
C ALA A 111 28.14 -20.13 1.26
N GLN A 112 28.99 -21.09 1.65
CA GLN A 112 29.28 -21.36 3.06
C GLN A 112 29.96 -20.16 3.75
N LYS A 113 30.97 -19.56 3.10
CA LYS A 113 31.63 -18.33 3.59
C LYS A 113 30.63 -17.18 3.72
N THR A 114 29.77 -17.00 2.72
CA THR A 114 28.78 -15.91 2.68
C THR A 114 27.72 -16.07 3.77
N ALA A 115 27.20 -17.28 3.97
CA ALA A 115 26.22 -17.57 5.02
C ALA A 115 26.81 -17.34 6.42
N ALA A 116 28.06 -17.75 6.65
CA ALA A 116 28.76 -17.50 7.91
C ALA A 116 28.98 -15.99 8.15
N MET A 117 29.50 -15.27 7.15
CA MET A 117 29.68 -13.81 7.23
C MET A 117 28.36 -13.08 7.52
N TRP A 118 27.27 -13.48 6.86
CA TRP A 118 25.97 -12.85 7.05
C TRP A 118 25.41 -13.12 8.46
N LYS A 119 25.55 -14.35 8.96
CA LYS A 119 25.18 -14.70 10.34
C LYS A 119 25.97 -13.91 11.37
N GLU A 120 27.31 -13.90 11.26
CA GLU A 120 28.19 -13.14 12.15
C GLU A 120 27.89 -11.63 12.11
N GLY A 121 27.61 -11.10 10.92
CA GLY A 121 27.19 -9.73 10.72
C GLY A 121 25.91 -9.36 11.48
N ILE A 122 24.87 -10.19 11.37
CA ILE A 122 23.60 -10.02 12.09
C ILE A 122 23.84 -10.09 13.62
N GLU A 123 24.57 -11.10 14.09
CA GLU A 123 24.87 -11.30 15.52
C GLU A 123 25.70 -10.14 16.10
N SER A 124 26.62 -9.55 15.33
CA SER A 124 27.44 -8.41 15.75
C SER A 124 26.63 -7.13 16.07
N PHE A 125 25.40 -7.05 15.56
CA PHE A 125 24.44 -5.98 15.83
C PHE A 125 23.36 -6.40 16.84
N GLY A 126 23.58 -7.48 17.60
CA GLY A 126 22.63 -7.94 18.63
C GLY A 126 21.33 -8.51 18.08
N GLN A 127 21.31 -8.89 16.79
CA GLN A 127 20.17 -9.54 16.16
C GLN A 127 20.37 -11.07 16.13
N ASN A 128 19.30 -11.83 15.90
CA ASN A 128 19.33 -13.28 15.96
C ASN A 128 18.39 -13.93 14.92
N ALA A 129 18.47 -15.25 14.79
CA ALA A 129 17.66 -16.06 13.88
C ALA A 129 16.15 -15.83 14.03
N SER A 130 15.65 -15.63 15.25
CA SER A 130 14.22 -15.38 15.49
C SER A 130 13.75 -14.06 14.88
N ARG A 131 14.60 -13.04 14.85
CA ARG A 131 14.28 -11.77 14.16
C ARG A 131 14.25 -11.95 12.64
N VAL A 132 15.20 -12.72 12.09
CA VAL A 132 15.19 -13.09 10.67
C VAL A 132 13.93 -13.88 10.32
N GLU A 133 13.51 -14.81 11.17
CA GLU A 133 12.30 -15.62 10.98
C GLU A 133 11.03 -14.75 10.96
N LYS A 134 10.90 -13.81 11.91
CA LYS A 134 9.79 -12.84 11.90
C LYS A 134 9.72 -12.07 10.59
N PHE A 135 10.85 -11.53 10.13
CA PHE A 135 10.88 -10.82 8.86
C PHE A 135 10.57 -11.76 7.69
N HIS A 136 11.20 -12.93 7.64
CA HIS A 136 11.03 -13.94 6.60
C HIS A 136 9.55 -14.34 6.40
N ALA A 137 8.80 -14.48 7.49
CA ALA A 137 7.38 -14.83 7.47
C ALA A 137 6.45 -13.77 6.84
N VAL A 138 6.90 -12.51 6.69
CA VAL A 138 6.10 -11.47 6.04
C VAL A 138 6.00 -11.75 4.53
N PRO A 139 4.81 -11.82 3.93
CA PRO A 139 4.68 -12.03 2.49
C PRO A 139 5.34 -10.91 1.69
N LYS A 140 6.19 -11.27 0.73
CA LYS A 140 6.78 -10.34 -0.25
C LYS A 140 6.40 -10.75 -1.66
N THR A 141 6.05 -9.78 -2.49
CA THR A 141 5.72 -10.01 -3.90
C THR A 141 6.47 -9.02 -4.77
N ILE A 142 7.19 -9.54 -5.77
CA ILE A 142 7.85 -8.75 -6.80
C ILE A 142 6.92 -8.67 -8.00
N TYR A 143 6.34 -7.48 -8.21
CA TYR A 143 5.53 -7.15 -9.36
C TYR A 143 6.42 -6.61 -10.48
N THR A 144 6.19 -7.09 -11.69
CA THR A 144 6.94 -6.65 -12.89
C THR A 144 5.96 -6.17 -13.95
N PRO A 145 5.48 -4.91 -13.90
CA PRO A 145 4.56 -4.38 -14.91
C PRO A 145 5.14 -4.53 -16.31
N GLY A 146 4.35 -5.03 -17.26
CA GLY A 146 4.81 -5.27 -18.64
C GLY A 146 5.78 -6.44 -18.84
N SER A 147 5.96 -7.30 -17.83
CA SER A 147 6.85 -8.46 -17.90
C SER A 147 6.27 -9.64 -17.13
N SER A 148 6.53 -10.85 -17.63
CA SER A 148 6.16 -12.10 -16.95
C SER A 148 7.22 -12.61 -15.98
N ALA A 149 8.26 -11.81 -15.70
CA ALA A 149 9.39 -12.19 -14.85
C ALA A 149 9.01 -12.32 -13.37
N GLY A 150 8.27 -11.37 -12.82
CA GLY A 150 7.62 -11.44 -11.51
C GLY A 150 6.11 -11.65 -11.67
N VAL A 151 5.35 -11.28 -10.64
CA VAL A 151 3.88 -11.31 -10.68
C VAL A 151 3.40 -10.19 -11.63
N PRO A 152 2.58 -10.51 -12.65
CA PRO A 152 2.01 -9.50 -13.53
C PRO A 152 1.00 -8.64 -12.77
N ILE A 153 0.88 -7.37 -13.17
CA ILE A 153 -0.10 -6.46 -12.58
C ILE A 153 -0.88 -5.75 -13.69
N ASN A 154 -2.19 -5.83 -13.58
CA ASN A 154 -3.12 -5.17 -14.47
C ASN A 154 -3.27 -3.72 -14.03
N ILE A 155 -2.78 -2.83 -14.90
CA ILE A 155 -2.74 -1.39 -14.65
C ILE A 155 -3.85 -0.63 -15.41
N MET A 156 -4.51 -1.26 -16.37
CA MET A 156 -5.42 -0.57 -17.30
C MET A 156 -6.86 -1.07 -17.29
N SER A 157 -7.18 -2.10 -16.48
CA SER A 157 -8.55 -2.56 -16.30
C SER A 157 -9.49 -1.49 -15.75
N SER A 158 -8.98 -0.39 -15.19
CA SER A 158 -9.86 0.57 -14.55
C SER A 158 -9.22 1.98 -14.39
N LEU A 159 -9.42 2.86 -15.39
CA LEU A 159 -9.45 4.31 -15.17
C LEU A 159 -10.70 4.65 -14.35
N GLU A 160 -10.73 4.10 -13.14
CA GLU A 160 -11.86 4.17 -12.21
C GLU A 160 -12.19 5.61 -11.92
N THR A 161 -13.48 5.82 -11.71
CA THR A 161 -14.00 7.03 -11.12
C THR A 161 -13.27 7.26 -9.79
N PRO A 162 -12.60 8.41 -9.61
CA PRO A 162 -11.89 8.67 -8.38
C PRO A 162 -12.88 8.78 -7.22
N PRO A 163 -12.44 8.52 -5.97
CA PRO A 163 -13.30 8.62 -4.79
C PRO A 163 -14.00 9.98 -4.70
N SER A 164 -15.18 10.03 -4.07
CA SER A 164 -15.97 11.26 -3.93
C SER A 164 -15.17 12.42 -3.31
N GLN A 165 -14.25 12.12 -2.39
CA GLN A 165 -13.37 13.11 -1.76
C GLN A 165 -12.43 13.83 -2.75
N ILE A 166 -12.12 13.19 -3.89
CA ILE A 166 -11.37 13.82 -4.99
C ILE A 166 -12.33 14.56 -5.92
N MET A 167 -13.48 13.96 -6.24
CA MET A 167 -14.49 14.53 -7.14
C MET A 167 -15.10 15.84 -6.62
N GLU A 168 -15.33 15.94 -5.32
CA GLU A 168 -15.94 17.11 -4.67
C GLU A 168 -15.00 18.33 -4.58
N GLU A 169 -13.68 18.11 -4.58
CA GLU A 169 -12.67 19.16 -4.44
C GLU A 169 -12.08 19.55 -5.81
N SER A 170 -12.54 20.66 -6.39
CA SER A 170 -12.19 21.10 -7.75
C SER A 170 -10.70 21.10 -8.07
N ASP A 171 -9.86 21.62 -7.17
CA ASP A 171 -8.40 21.70 -7.40
C ASP A 171 -7.76 20.30 -7.42
N THR A 172 -8.19 19.42 -6.51
CA THR A 172 -7.69 18.05 -6.44
C THR A 172 -8.16 17.23 -7.64
N PHE A 173 -9.42 17.38 -8.04
CA PHE A 173 -9.96 16.78 -9.25
C PHE A 173 -9.16 17.20 -10.48
N ALA A 174 -8.91 18.50 -10.66
CA ALA A 174 -8.14 19.04 -11.78
C ALA A 174 -6.71 18.49 -11.81
N ALA A 175 -6.02 18.41 -10.66
CA ALA A 175 -4.67 17.85 -10.57
C ALA A 175 -4.65 16.33 -10.88
N TYR A 176 -5.63 15.58 -10.41
CA TYR A 176 -5.78 14.15 -10.67
C TYR A 176 -6.07 13.87 -12.14
N LEU A 177 -7.00 14.62 -12.74
CA LEU A 177 -7.34 14.54 -14.17
C LEU A 177 -6.12 14.87 -15.05
N LYS A 178 -5.41 15.96 -14.72
CA LYS A 178 -4.23 16.41 -15.44
C LYS A 178 -3.14 15.36 -15.43
N SER A 179 -2.73 14.90 -14.25
CA SER A 179 -1.68 13.88 -14.12
C SER A 179 -2.06 12.58 -14.84
N THR A 180 -3.31 12.13 -14.73
CA THR A 180 -3.81 10.93 -15.42
C THR A 180 -3.77 11.10 -16.94
N THR A 181 -4.25 12.23 -17.46
CA THR A 181 -4.33 12.49 -18.90
C THR A 181 -2.95 12.68 -19.52
N THR A 182 -2.06 13.44 -18.88
CA THR A 182 -0.68 13.61 -19.34
C THR A 182 0.10 12.29 -19.30
N SER A 183 -0.13 11.46 -18.28
CA SER A 183 0.48 10.13 -18.17
C SER A 183 0.06 9.24 -19.35
N LEU A 184 -1.24 9.16 -19.66
CA LEU A 184 -1.75 8.39 -20.81
C LEU A 184 -1.20 8.88 -22.16
N LEU A 185 -1.06 10.18 -22.35
CA LEU A 185 -0.50 10.75 -23.59
C LEU A 185 0.99 10.47 -23.71
N SER A 186 1.74 10.55 -22.61
CA SER A 186 3.17 10.21 -22.58
C SER A 186 3.41 8.77 -23.02
N LEU A 187 2.51 7.84 -22.66
CA LEU A 187 2.62 6.42 -23.00
C LEU A 187 2.58 6.15 -24.52
N ILE A 188 1.86 6.99 -25.28
CA ILE A 188 1.83 6.94 -26.75
C ILE A 188 2.81 7.93 -27.41
N GLY A 189 3.78 8.43 -26.65
CA GLY A 189 4.83 9.33 -27.11
C GLY A 189 4.35 10.75 -27.41
N ILE A 190 3.30 11.23 -26.73
CA ILE A 190 2.77 12.58 -26.90
C ILE A 190 3.03 13.39 -25.63
N THR A 191 3.95 14.36 -25.72
CA THR A 191 4.16 15.37 -24.69
C THR A 191 3.12 16.47 -24.86
N ALA A 192 2.12 16.50 -23.98
CA ALA A 192 0.99 17.43 -24.09
C ALA A 192 1.03 18.52 -23.01
N ASP A 193 0.85 19.77 -23.46
CA ASP A 193 0.55 20.92 -22.61
C ASP A 193 -0.96 20.97 -22.32
N PRO A 194 -1.40 21.00 -21.05
CA PRO A 194 -2.80 21.10 -20.67
C PRO A 194 -3.59 22.26 -21.28
N LEU A 195 -2.93 23.36 -21.65
CA LEU A 195 -3.59 24.57 -22.15
C LEU A 195 -3.74 24.57 -23.68
N ASP A 196 -2.76 24.02 -24.39
CA ASP A 196 -2.67 24.18 -25.85
C ASP A 196 -2.87 22.87 -26.62
N SER A 197 -2.71 21.70 -25.99
CA SER A 197 -2.72 20.42 -26.69
C SER A 197 -4.14 19.90 -26.92
N LYS A 198 -4.51 19.77 -28.19
CA LYS A 198 -5.84 19.27 -28.60
C LYS A 198 -6.11 17.85 -28.09
N GLU A 199 -5.08 17.01 -28.11
CA GLU A 199 -5.09 15.64 -27.59
C GLU A 199 -5.44 15.61 -26.11
N TYR A 200 -4.80 16.48 -25.32
CA TYR A 200 -5.08 16.60 -23.88
C TYR A 200 -6.49 17.08 -23.63
N ILE A 201 -6.91 18.18 -24.28
CA ILE A 201 -8.22 18.77 -24.05
C ILE A 201 -9.34 17.78 -24.39
N LEU A 202 -9.20 17.02 -25.49
CA LEU A 202 -10.15 15.98 -25.85
C LEU A 202 -10.23 14.88 -24.78
N LEU A 203 -9.10 14.29 -24.40
CA LEU A 203 -9.07 13.19 -23.43
C LEU A 203 -9.56 13.63 -22.06
N ALA A 204 -9.11 14.79 -21.58
CA ALA A 204 -9.56 15.36 -20.32
C ALA A 204 -11.08 15.54 -20.29
N GLN A 205 -11.69 16.00 -21.38
CA GLN A 205 -13.15 16.15 -21.50
C GLN A 205 -13.88 14.80 -21.49
N ILE A 206 -13.35 13.79 -22.18
CA ILE A 206 -13.92 12.43 -22.20
C ILE A 206 -13.89 11.83 -20.80
N ILE A 207 -12.72 11.88 -20.14
CA ILE A 207 -12.51 11.33 -18.80
C ILE A 207 -13.40 12.04 -17.79
N THR A 208 -13.43 13.39 -17.82
CA THR A 208 -14.29 14.19 -16.94
C THR A 208 -15.76 13.79 -17.06
N LYS A 209 -16.27 13.67 -18.29
CA LYS A 209 -17.66 13.27 -18.50
C LYS A 209 -17.96 11.88 -17.96
N ALA A 210 -17.09 10.92 -18.21
CA ALA A 210 -17.28 9.55 -17.74
C ALA A 210 -17.29 9.49 -16.20
N TRP A 211 -16.32 10.12 -15.54
CA TRP A 211 -16.25 10.16 -14.08
C TRP A 211 -17.44 10.91 -13.46
N LEU A 212 -17.91 12.01 -14.06
CA LEU A 212 -19.11 12.71 -13.57
C LEU A 212 -20.39 11.88 -13.70
N SER A 213 -20.44 10.91 -14.62
CA SER A 213 -21.53 9.95 -14.73
C SER A 213 -21.30 8.66 -13.91
N GLY A 214 -20.23 8.58 -13.12
CA GLY A 214 -19.87 7.36 -12.38
C GLY A 214 -19.45 6.19 -13.29
N GLU A 215 -19.05 6.48 -14.53
CA GLU A 215 -18.62 5.49 -15.51
C GLU A 215 -17.10 5.29 -15.41
N ASP A 216 -16.70 4.07 -15.07
CA ASP A 216 -15.30 3.65 -15.13
C ASP A 216 -14.85 3.47 -16.58
N LEU A 217 -13.65 3.94 -16.90
CA LEU A 217 -13.11 3.85 -18.27
C LEU A 217 -12.07 2.73 -18.39
N GLY A 218 -12.12 2.01 -19.51
CA GLY A 218 -11.04 1.16 -20.00
C GLY A 218 -10.41 1.79 -21.24
N ILE A 219 -9.25 1.29 -21.70
CA ILE A 219 -8.65 1.80 -22.96
C ILE A 219 -9.58 1.57 -24.15
N GLU A 220 -10.24 0.42 -24.21
CA GLU A 220 -11.14 0.09 -25.32
C GLU A 220 -12.32 1.06 -25.41
N THR A 221 -12.97 1.35 -24.28
CA THR A 221 -14.06 2.34 -24.21
C THR A 221 -13.54 3.75 -24.45
N LEU A 222 -12.33 4.08 -24.00
CA LEU A 222 -11.68 5.36 -24.28
C LEU A 222 -11.41 5.54 -25.79
N ILE A 223 -10.88 4.53 -26.49
CA ILE A 223 -10.66 4.56 -27.95
C ILE A 223 -11.98 4.81 -28.68
N GLY A 224 -13.04 4.08 -28.30
CA GLY A 224 -14.38 4.29 -28.84
C GLY A 224 -14.87 5.74 -28.63
N LYS A 225 -14.70 6.28 -27.42
CA LYS A 225 -15.08 7.65 -27.07
C LYS A 225 -14.20 8.72 -27.71
N ILE A 226 -12.95 8.45 -28.09
CA ILE A 226 -12.11 9.37 -28.89
C ILE A 226 -12.68 9.51 -30.31
N ILE A 227 -13.04 8.39 -30.93
CA ILE A 227 -13.60 8.35 -32.29
C ILE A 227 -14.99 8.98 -32.31
N LYS A 228 -15.84 8.63 -31.32
CA LYS A 228 -17.20 9.11 -31.20
C LYS A 228 -17.50 9.65 -29.79
N PRO A 229 -17.06 10.87 -29.46
CA PRO A 229 -17.34 11.47 -28.16
C PRO A 229 -18.83 11.74 -27.95
N SER A 230 -19.29 11.70 -26.71
CA SER A 230 -20.67 12.03 -26.30
C SER A 230 -20.97 13.54 -26.31
N PHE A 231 -20.15 14.35 -26.98
CA PHE A 231 -20.28 15.80 -27.08
C PHE A 231 -19.91 16.28 -28.48
N SER A 232 -20.54 17.38 -28.90
CA SER A 232 -20.37 17.98 -30.23
C SER A 232 -19.56 19.29 -30.21
N LYS A 233 -19.14 19.78 -29.04
CA LYS A 233 -18.38 21.03 -28.87
C LYS A 233 -17.33 20.91 -27.76
N ILE A 234 -16.24 21.66 -27.90
CA ILE A 234 -15.22 21.90 -26.86
C ILE A 234 -15.16 23.41 -26.64
N GLY A 235 -15.48 23.85 -25.43
CA GLY A 235 -15.72 25.26 -25.14
C GLY A 235 -16.81 25.81 -26.07
N VAL A 236 -16.50 26.85 -26.83
CA VAL A 236 -17.42 27.47 -27.79
C VAL A 236 -17.34 26.89 -29.20
N LEU A 237 -16.29 26.12 -29.52
CA LEU A 237 -16.01 25.62 -30.86
C LEU A 237 -16.70 24.28 -31.11
N PRO A 238 -17.26 24.04 -32.33
CA PRO A 238 -17.63 22.71 -32.78
C PRO A 238 -16.45 21.75 -32.70
N LEU A 239 -16.71 20.51 -32.29
CA LEU A 239 -15.67 19.50 -32.08
C LEU A 239 -14.85 19.26 -33.36
N ASP A 240 -15.49 19.15 -34.51
CA ASP A 240 -14.80 18.86 -35.78
C ASP A 240 -13.93 20.03 -36.27
N ASP A 241 -14.28 21.26 -35.91
CA ASP A 241 -13.46 22.45 -36.21
C ASP A 241 -12.24 22.52 -35.29
N PHE A 242 -12.42 22.19 -34.00
CA PHE A 242 -11.33 22.15 -33.03
C PHE A 242 -10.37 20.99 -33.31
N TYR A 243 -10.92 19.77 -33.45
CA TYR A 243 -10.18 18.54 -33.67
C TYR A 243 -10.98 17.58 -34.57
N SER A 244 -10.63 17.60 -35.85
CA SER A 244 -11.34 16.88 -36.91
C SER A 244 -11.41 15.38 -36.67
N GLN A 245 -12.43 14.74 -37.24
CA GLN A 245 -12.61 13.29 -37.15
C GLN A 245 -11.38 12.50 -37.62
N ASP A 246 -10.69 12.94 -38.69
CA ASP A 246 -9.44 12.32 -39.16
C ASP A 246 -8.32 12.40 -38.11
N ALA A 247 -8.16 13.56 -37.47
CA ALA A 247 -7.17 13.74 -36.42
C ALA A 247 -7.49 12.91 -35.17
N ARG A 248 -8.77 12.85 -34.78
CA ARG A 248 -9.25 11.97 -33.70
C ARG A 248 -9.02 10.50 -34.02
N PHE A 249 -9.26 10.08 -35.26
CA PHE A 249 -8.99 8.71 -35.71
C PHE A 249 -7.49 8.38 -35.63
N LYS A 250 -6.60 9.31 -36.00
CA LYS A 250 -5.14 9.14 -35.83
C LYS A 250 -4.74 8.97 -34.37
N LEU A 251 -5.32 9.75 -33.46
CA LEU A 251 -5.08 9.59 -32.02
C LEU A 251 -5.57 8.22 -31.51
N ALA A 252 -6.79 7.83 -31.87
CA ALA A 252 -7.35 6.52 -31.54
C ALA A 252 -6.49 5.37 -32.09
N THR A 253 -5.95 5.53 -33.30
CA THR A 253 -5.04 4.55 -33.93
C THR A 253 -3.75 4.39 -33.13
N LYS A 254 -3.20 5.45 -32.54
CA LYS A 254 -2.02 5.35 -31.66
C LYS A 254 -2.30 4.53 -30.39
N PHE A 255 -3.44 4.78 -29.74
CA PHE A 255 -3.87 3.97 -28.59
C PHE A 255 -4.15 2.51 -28.97
N ASN A 256 -4.78 2.29 -30.13
CA ASN A 256 -5.01 0.93 -30.63
C ASN A 256 -3.70 0.20 -30.95
N ALA A 257 -2.72 0.89 -31.54
CA ALA A 257 -1.40 0.31 -31.81
C ALA A 257 -0.68 -0.11 -30.53
N LEU A 258 -0.86 0.65 -29.44
CA LEU A 258 -0.35 0.27 -28.11
C LEU A 258 -1.03 -1.03 -27.63
N LEU A 259 -2.37 -1.12 -27.65
CA LEU A 259 -3.12 -2.33 -27.25
C LEU A 259 -2.77 -3.56 -28.10
N ALA A 260 -2.60 -3.36 -29.40
CA ALA A 260 -2.23 -4.43 -30.33
C ALA A 260 -0.77 -4.88 -30.16
N SER A 261 0.05 -4.15 -29.39
CA SER A 261 1.44 -4.52 -29.18
C SER A 261 1.54 -5.71 -28.20
N PRO A 262 2.28 -6.77 -28.54
CA PRO A 262 2.46 -7.93 -27.66
C PRO A 262 3.03 -7.54 -26.28
N SER A 263 3.94 -6.56 -26.24
CA SER A 263 4.52 -6.06 -25.00
C SER A 263 3.47 -5.44 -24.07
N PHE A 264 2.48 -4.73 -24.62
CA PHE A 264 1.45 -4.08 -23.81
C PHE A 264 0.39 -5.05 -23.29
N SER A 265 0.12 -6.16 -23.99
CA SER A 265 -0.83 -7.18 -23.53
C SER A 265 -0.50 -7.72 -22.13
N LEU A 266 0.78 -7.75 -21.76
CA LEU A 266 1.24 -8.17 -20.42
C LEU A 266 0.86 -7.18 -19.31
N TRP A 267 0.57 -5.92 -19.64
CA TRP A 267 0.11 -4.91 -18.69
C TRP A 267 -1.40 -5.02 -18.39
N LEU A 268 -2.12 -5.86 -19.13
CA LEU A 268 -3.54 -6.17 -18.93
C LEU A 268 -3.75 -7.48 -18.16
N GLN A 269 -2.67 -8.16 -17.79
CA GLN A 269 -2.70 -9.46 -17.12
C GLN A 269 -2.37 -9.32 -15.64
N GLY A 270 -2.83 -10.29 -14.85
CA GLY A 270 -2.56 -10.35 -13.40
C GLY A 270 -3.56 -9.55 -12.58
N ASP A 271 -3.20 -9.34 -11.32
CA ASP A 271 -4.06 -8.66 -10.34
C ASP A 271 -4.25 -7.19 -10.70
N ASN A 272 -5.44 -6.65 -10.44
CA ASN A 272 -5.67 -5.21 -10.58
C ASN A 272 -4.77 -4.42 -9.61
N LEU A 273 -4.37 -3.20 -10.02
CA LEU A 273 -3.62 -2.25 -9.21
C LEU A 273 -4.49 -1.69 -8.05
N ASP A 274 -4.78 -2.54 -7.07
CA ASP A 274 -5.51 -2.21 -5.84
C ASP A 274 -4.54 -2.07 -4.66
N ILE A 275 -4.30 -0.82 -4.26
CA ILE A 275 -3.36 -0.46 -3.18
C ILE A 275 -3.67 -1.19 -1.88
N GLN A 276 -4.95 -1.43 -1.57
CA GLN A 276 -5.34 -2.09 -0.33
C GLN A 276 -4.92 -3.56 -0.31
N LYS A 277 -5.14 -4.28 -1.42
CA LYS A 277 -4.73 -5.69 -1.59
C LYS A 277 -3.22 -5.87 -1.73
N LEU A 278 -2.53 -4.84 -2.19
CA LEU A 278 -1.07 -4.79 -2.25
C LEU A 278 -0.44 -4.62 -0.87
N LEU A 279 -1.08 -3.84 0.02
CA LEU A 279 -0.60 -3.60 1.37
C LEU A 279 -0.99 -4.72 2.34
N TYR A 280 -2.16 -5.33 2.18
CA TYR A 280 -2.70 -6.31 3.13
C TYR A 280 -3.18 -7.61 2.44
N ASP A 281 -3.16 -8.72 3.17
CA ASP A 281 -3.86 -9.95 2.76
C ASP A 281 -5.34 -9.92 3.17
N GLU A 282 -6.08 -10.97 2.81
CA GLU A 282 -7.51 -11.12 3.15
C GLU A 282 -7.79 -11.16 4.65
N ASN A 283 -6.77 -11.46 5.46
CA ASN A 283 -6.81 -11.49 6.91
C ASN A 283 -6.25 -10.21 7.55
N GLY A 284 -5.91 -9.19 6.75
CA GLY A 284 -5.32 -7.94 7.23
C GLY A 284 -3.86 -8.08 7.68
N LYS A 285 -3.13 -9.13 7.31
CA LYS A 285 -1.68 -9.18 7.55
C LYS A 285 -0.95 -8.33 6.53
N THR A 286 0.13 -7.68 6.98
CA THR A 286 0.91 -6.79 6.13
C THR A 286 1.72 -7.53 5.10
N LYS A 287 1.84 -6.93 3.91
CA LYS A 287 2.67 -7.39 2.81
C LYS A 287 3.73 -6.36 2.45
N ILE A 288 4.72 -6.84 1.70
CA ILE A 288 5.71 -6.00 1.02
C ILE A 288 5.50 -6.17 -0.49
N ALA A 289 5.06 -5.11 -1.15
CA ALA A 289 4.89 -5.09 -2.60
C ALA A 289 6.05 -4.35 -3.26
N ILE A 290 6.84 -5.05 -4.07
CA ILE A 290 8.04 -4.53 -4.73
C ILE A 290 7.76 -4.40 -6.22
N PHE A 291 7.69 -3.17 -6.72
CA PHE A 291 7.55 -2.88 -8.14
C PHE A 291 8.92 -2.73 -8.78
N SER A 292 9.40 -3.82 -9.39
CA SER A 292 10.62 -3.78 -10.19
C SER A 292 10.30 -3.21 -11.57
N ILE A 293 10.86 -2.03 -11.87
CA ILE A 293 10.62 -1.30 -13.12
C ILE A 293 11.90 -1.07 -13.92
N ALA A 294 12.98 -1.78 -13.58
CA ALA A 294 14.28 -1.63 -14.21
C ALA A 294 14.28 -2.07 -15.70
N HIS A 295 13.39 -2.97 -16.09
CA HIS A 295 13.26 -3.46 -17.48
C HIS A 295 12.47 -2.52 -18.40
N LEU A 296 11.75 -1.55 -17.84
CA LEU A 296 10.91 -0.62 -18.59
C LEU A 296 11.75 0.50 -19.22
N ASN A 297 11.27 1.08 -20.31
CA ASN A 297 11.85 2.33 -20.84
C ASN A 297 11.43 3.55 -19.99
N ASP A 298 12.04 4.71 -20.23
CA ASP A 298 11.81 5.90 -19.40
C ASP A 298 10.35 6.39 -19.43
N ASP A 299 9.68 6.31 -20.58
CA ASP A 299 8.28 6.73 -20.73
C ASP A 299 7.33 5.75 -20.00
N GLU A 300 7.55 4.45 -20.14
CA GLU A 300 6.82 3.40 -19.44
C GLU A 300 7.00 3.49 -17.91
N ARG A 301 8.23 3.75 -17.45
CA ARG A 301 8.51 3.97 -16.02
C ARG A 301 7.78 5.20 -15.50
N MET A 302 7.86 6.32 -16.22
CA MET A 302 7.19 7.56 -15.83
C MET A 302 5.67 7.39 -15.77
N PHE A 303 5.11 6.70 -16.76
CA PHE A 303 3.70 6.35 -16.81
C PHE A 303 3.29 5.53 -15.59
N PHE A 304 3.96 4.39 -15.36
CA PHE A 304 3.65 3.49 -14.26
C PHE A 304 3.77 4.16 -12.89
N VAL A 305 4.86 4.89 -12.64
CA VAL A 305 5.07 5.59 -11.36
C VAL A 305 3.96 6.62 -11.15
N THR A 306 3.60 7.41 -12.16
CA THR A 306 2.53 8.41 -12.03
C THR A 306 1.18 7.76 -11.70
N LEU A 307 0.83 6.68 -12.39
CA LEU A 307 -0.39 5.92 -12.15
C LEU A 307 -0.44 5.35 -10.73
N LEU A 308 0.65 4.71 -10.30
CA LEU A 308 0.77 4.13 -8.96
C LEU A 308 0.61 5.20 -7.87
N LEU A 309 1.28 6.35 -8.01
CA LEU A 309 1.15 7.46 -7.05
C LEU A 309 -0.29 7.99 -6.99
N ASN A 310 -0.96 8.14 -8.13
CA ASN A 310 -2.36 8.57 -8.18
C ASN A 310 -3.31 7.57 -7.50
N LYS A 311 -3.18 6.26 -7.80
CA LYS A 311 -3.97 5.22 -7.12
C LYS A 311 -3.68 5.19 -5.62
N TYR A 312 -2.44 5.40 -5.21
CA TYR A 312 -2.04 5.51 -3.80
C TYR A 312 -2.70 6.71 -3.12
N ILE A 313 -2.75 7.88 -3.77
CA ILE A 313 -3.44 9.09 -3.26
C ILE A 313 -4.95 8.84 -3.12
N ALA A 314 -5.57 8.23 -4.14
CA ALA A 314 -6.98 7.88 -4.11
C ALA A 314 -7.30 6.92 -2.96
N TRP A 315 -6.48 5.90 -2.75
CA TRP A 315 -6.58 5.00 -1.60
C TRP A 315 -6.39 5.75 -0.27
N MET A 316 -5.37 6.57 -0.15
CA MET A 316 -5.05 7.34 1.06
C MET A 316 -6.21 8.24 1.50
N ARG A 317 -6.89 8.90 0.55
CA ARG A 317 -8.02 9.80 0.85
C ARG A 317 -9.27 9.08 1.37
N ARG A 318 -9.38 7.77 1.18
CA ARG A 318 -10.44 6.94 1.78
C ARG A 318 -10.13 6.55 3.23
N GLN A 319 -8.88 6.70 3.67
CA GLN A 319 -8.45 6.31 5.01
C GLN A 319 -8.87 7.34 6.05
N SER A 320 -9.07 6.87 7.29
CA SER A 320 -9.23 7.76 8.43
C SER A 320 -7.91 8.46 8.75
N GLY A 321 -7.99 9.73 9.15
CA GLY A 321 -6.84 10.45 9.67
C GLY A 321 -6.29 9.79 10.94
N THR A 322 -4.97 9.76 11.09
CA THR A 322 -4.30 9.20 12.27
C THR A 322 -2.91 9.82 12.45
N SER A 323 -2.38 9.73 13.67
CA SER A 323 -0.98 10.06 13.97
C SER A 323 -0.03 8.85 13.94
N ALA A 324 -0.57 7.63 13.91
CA ALA A 324 0.21 6.40 13.83
C ALA A 324 0.73 6.17 12.40
N LEU A 325 1.85 5.46 12.25
CA LEU A 325 2.35 5.08 10.93
C LEU A 325 1.58 3.83 10.44
N LYS A 326 0.77 4.00 9.38
CA LYS A 326 -0.02 2.92 8.76
C LYS A 326 0.70 2.17 7.66
N THR A 327 1.56 2.84 6.90
CA THR A 327 2.24 2.25 5.73
C THR A 327 3.42 3.11 5.28
N LEU A 328 4.37 2.48 4.60
CA LEU A 328 5.46 3.16 3.91
C LEU A 328 5.32 3.05 2.38
N LEU A 329 5.46 4.19 1.70
CA LEU A 329 5.80 4.26 0.29
C LEU A 329 7.29 4.55 0.17
N TYR A 330 8.07 3.59 -0.33
CA TYR A 330 9.49 3.73 -0.56
C TYR A 330 9.78 3.84 -2.06
N MET A 331 10.63 4.79 -2.46
CA MET A 331 11.12 4.90 -3.84
C MET A 331 12.63 4.97 -3.85
N ASP A 332 13.28 3.95 -4.45
CA ASP A 332 14.70 4.06 -4.74
C ASP A 332 14.94 4.93 -5.96
N GLU A 333 16.01 5.72 -5.92
CA GLU A 333 16.42 6.63 -6.99
C GLU A 333 15.30 7.51 -7.57
N ILE A 334 14.98 8.60 -6.88
CA ILE A 334 13.97 9.59 -7.33
C ILE A 334 14.42 10.49 -8.49
N PHE A 335 15.66 10.35 -8.96
CA PHE A 335 16.19 11.14 -10.07
C PHE A 335 15.32 10.99 -11.33
N GLY A 336 15.05 12.11 -12.01
CA GLY A 336 14.15 12.16 -13.18
C GLY A 336 12.66 12.31 -12.84
N TYR A 337 12.21 11.78 -11.71
CA TYR A 337 10.80 11.88 -11.25
C TYR A 337 10.52 13.13 -10.43
N PHE A 338 11.54 13.66 -9.74
CA PHE A 338 11.39 14.84 -8.88
C PHE A 338 12.46 15.94 -9.12
N PRO A 339 12.65 16.40 -10.38
CA PRO A 339 13.67 17.38 -10.73
C PRO A 339 13.30 18.81 -10.26
N PRO A 340 14.28 19.70 -10.02
CA PRO A 340 14.05 21.07 -9.52
C PRO A 340 13.38 22.00 -10.54
N THR A 341 13.70 21.86 -11.82
CA THR A 341 13.28 22.81 -12.88
C THR A 341 12.19 22.26 -13.80
N LYS A 342 12.19 20.95 -14.06
CA LYS A 342 11.17 20.29 -14.89
C LYS A 342 9.95 19.89 -14.06
N ASN A 343 8.82 19.72 -14.72
CA ASN A 343 7.56 19.27 -14.12
C ASN A 343 7.07 17.98 -14.81
N PRO A 344 7.74 16.84 -14.58
CA PRO A 344 7.24 15.56 -15.08
C PRO A 344 5.90 15.18 -14.44
N PRO A 345 5.09 14.31 -15.05
CA PRO A 345 3.76 13.94 -14.55
C PRO A 345 3.75 13.39 -13.11
N SER A 346 4.82 12.71 -12.69
CA SER A 346 4.97 12.15 -11.34
C SER A 346 5.26 13.18 -10.25
N LYS A 347 5.71 14.40 -10.59
CA LYS A 347 6.15 15.40 -9.59
C LYS A 347 4.99 15.95 -8.76
N GLU A 348 3.86 16.25 -9.40
CA GLU A 348 2.68 16.80 -8.76
C GLU A 348 2.04 15.84 -7.73
N PRO A 349 1.76 14.56 -8.05
CA PRO A 349 1.26 13.60 -7.06
C PRO A 349 2.29 13.32 -5.95
N MET A 350 3.59 13.28 -6.25
CA MET A 350 4.64 13.16 -5.23
C MET A 350 4.61 14.34 -4.25
N LEU A 351 4.47 15.57 -4.74
CA LEU A 351 4.33 16.77 -3.89
C LEU A 351 3.08 16.72 -3.02
N LEU A 352 1.97 16.20 -3.55
CA LEU A 352 0.72 16.04 -2.80
C LEU A 352 0.91 15.06 -1.64
N LEU A 353 1.52 13.90 -1.90
CA LEU A 353 1.87 12.94 -0.86
C LEU A 353 2.75 13.58 0.21
N LEU A 354 3.85 14.24 -0.16
CA LEU A 354 4.75 14.89 0.81
C LEU A 354 4.08 16.00 1.64
N LYS A 355 2.97 16.58 1.18
CA LYS A 355 2.23 17.63 1.89
C LYS A 355 1.11 17.08 2.78
N GLN A 356 0.40 16.06 2.30
CA GLN A 356 -0.89 15.65 2.89
C GLN A 356 -0.84 14.27 3.53
N ALA A 357 0.07 13.39 3.11
CA ALA A 357 0.09 11.97 3.51
C ALA A 357 0.31 11.76 5.02
N ARG A 358 1.02 12.70 5.66
CA ARG A 358 1.19 12.72 7.12
C ARG A 358 -0.13 12.60 7.89
N ALA A 359 -1.18 13.28 7.45
CA ALA A 359 -2.47 13.31 8.15
C ALA A 359 -3.18 11.94 8.14
N PHE A 360 -2.82 11.08 7.20
CA PHE A 360 -3.41 9.74 7.00
C PHE A 360 -2.50 8.61 7.50
N GLY A 361 -1.43 8.94 8.21
CA GLY A 361 -0.47 7.95 8.70
C GLY A 361 0.41 7.33 7.62
N VAL A 362 0.51 7.96 6.44
CA VAL A 362 1.34 7.46 5.33
C VAL A 362 2.74 8.09 5.40
N GLY A 363 3.76 7.26 5.51
CA GLY A 363 5.16 7.66 5.41
C GLY A 363 5.69 7.53 4.00
N VAL A 364 6.50 8.49 3.54
CA VAL A 364 7.14 8.45 2.22
C VAL A 364 8.65 8.48 2.45
N VAL A 365 9.37 7.51 1.90
CA VAL A 365 10.82 7.40 2.02
C VAL A 365 11.43 7.49 0.62
N LEU A 366 12.15 8.57 0.36
CA LEU A 366 12.73 8.86 -0.94
C LEU A 366 14.24 8.71 -0.88
N SER A 367 14.81 8.03 -1.87
CA SER A 367 16.23 7.76 -1.94
C SER A 367 16.83 8.30 -3.25
N THR A 368 18.03 8.88 -3.21
CA THR A 368 18.73 9.36 -4.42
C THR A 368 20.24 9.27 -4.30
N GLN A 369 20.90 9.01 -5.43
CA GLN A 369 22.35 9.15 -5.57
C GLN A 369 22.79 10.51 -6.09
N ASN A 370 21.85 11.30 -6.63
CA ASN A 370 22.11 12.58 -7.31
C ASN A 370 21.52 13.74 -6.50
N PRO A 371 22.27 14.29 -5.52
CA PRO A 371 21.76 15.35 -4.64
C PRO A 371 21.57 16.69 -5.34
N VAL A 372 22.28 16.97 -6.44
CA VAL A 372 22.22 18.27 -7.13
C VAL A 372 20.87 18.48 -7.81
N ASP A 373 20.34 17.42 -8.41
CA ASP A 373 19.12 17.43 -9.23
C ASP A 373 17.85 17.12 -8.44
N LEU A 374 17.83 17.47 -7.16
CA LEU A 374 16.65 17.39 -6.29
C LEU A 374 15.95 18.73 -6.15
N ASP A 375 14.61 18.70 -6.20
CA ASP A 375 13.77 19.82 -5.77
C ASP A 375 13.69 19.91 -4.23
N TYR A 376 14.71 20.51 -3.61
CA TYR A 376 14.74 20.71 -2.15
C TYR A 376 13.59 21.56 -1.61
N LYS A 377 12.97 22.42 -2.43
CA LYS A 377 11.77 23.16 -1.99
C LYS A 377 10.60 22.20 -1.84
N GLY A 378 10.43 21.28 -2.79
CA GLY A 378 9.46 20.20 -2.71
C GLY A 378 9.70 19.24 -1.53
N LEU A 379 10.96 18.96 -1.22
CA LEU A 379 11.37 18.10 -0.09
C LEU A 379 11.33 18.80 1.27
N SER A 380 10.96 20.09 1.35
CA SER A 380 10.95 20.84 2.61
C SER A 380 10.00 20.27 3.69
N ASN A 381 9.00 19.48 3.29
CA ASN A 381 8.10 18.78 4.21
C ASN A 381 8.72 17.51 4.83
N ILE A 382 9.88 17.07 4.35
CA ILE A 382 10.59 15.92 4.92
C ILE A 382 11.16 16.27 6.29
N GLY A 383 10.76 15.50 7.28
CA GLY A 383 11.14 15.63 8.67
C GLY A 383 12.43 14.89 9.02
N THR A 384 12.78 13.80 8.33
CA THR A 384 13.98 13.00 8.63
C THR A 384 14.91 12.88 7.42
N TRP A 385 16.18 13.21 7.61
CA TRP A 385 17.19 13.24 6.57
C TRP A 385 18.36 12.34 6.98
N PHE A 386 18.67 11.39 6.10
CA PHE A 386 19.81 10.49 6.18
C PHE A 386 20.80 10.84 5.07
N ILE A 387 21.94 11.41 5.42
CA ILE A 387 22.94 11.85 4.45
C ILE A 387 24.18 10.96 4.62
N GLY A 388 24.39 10.07 3.67
CA GLY A 388 25.60 9.27 3.55
C GLY A 388 26.75 10.06 2.92
N ARG A 389 27.83 9.35 2.60
CA ARG A 389 29.01 9.95 1.95
C ARG A 389 28.66 10.61 0.61
N LEU A 390 29.21 11.80 0.37
CA LEU A 390 29.07 12.61 -0.86
C LEU A 390 30.43 12.79 -1.55
N GLN A 391 30.45 12.89 -2.90
CA GLN A 391 31.71 12.86 -3.68
C GLN A 391 32.32 14.25 -3.82
N THR A 392 31.48 15.24 -4.12
CA THR A 392 31.93 16.58 -4.49
C THR A 392 31.56 17.61 -3.44
N THR A 393 32.35 18.68 -3.34
CA THR A 393 32.05 19.83 -2.48
C THR A 393 30.72 20.48 -2.85
N GLN A 394 30.36 20.48 -4.13
CA GLN A 394 29.10 21.04 -4.63
C GLN A 394 27.89 20.25 -4.13
N ASP A 395 27.97 18.90 -4.11
CA ASP A 395 26.93 18.05 -3.53
C ASP A 395 26.71 18.38 -2.05
N ILE A 396 27.80 18.52 -1.30
CA ILE A 396 27.76 18.84 0.13
C ILE A 396 27.11 20.20 0.35
N GLU A 397 27.53 21.23 -0.39
CA GLU A 397 26.96 22.57 -0.29
C GLU A 397 25.48 22.58 -0.62
N ARG A 398 25.08 21.86 -1.68
CA ARG A 398 23.68 21.77 -2.09
C ARG A 398 22.81 21.09 -1.04
N VAL A 399 23.29 20.00 -0.44
CA VAL A 399 22.60 19.31 0.65
C VAL A 399 22.50 20.20 1.87
N ILE A 400 23.57 20.91 2.25
CA ILE A 400 23.55 21.85 3.38
C ILE A 400 22.56 22.99 3.15
N ASP A 401 22.53 23.56 1.94
CA ASP A 401 21.57 24.60 1.58
C ASP A 401 20.12 24.06 1.59
N GLY A 402 19.94 22.82 1.15
CA GLY A 402 18.66 22.10 1.14
C GLY A 402 18.13 21.76 2.53
N LEU A 403 19.02 21.52 3.51
CA LEU A 403 18.65 21.38 4.92
C LEU A 403 18.08 22.69 5.50
N GLY A 404 18.42 23.85 4.92
CA GLY A 404 17.91 25.18 5.28
C GLY A 404 18.11 25.55 6.76
N GLY A 405 17.46 26.62 7.24
CA GLY A 405 17.52 27.08 8.65
C GLY A 405 16.98 26.11 9.71
N LYS A 406 16.85 24.81 9.39
CA LYS A 406 16.54 23.70 10.30
C LYS A 406 17.79 23.10 10.96
N ILE A 407 18.97 23.64 10.66
CA ILE A 407 20.18 23.44 11.44
C ILE A 407 19.93 24.17 12.77
N GLY A 408 19.72 23.41 13.85
CA GLY A 408 19.55 24.00 15.19
C GLY A 408 20.71 24.93 15.52
N SER A 409 20.47 25.89 16.41
CA SER A 409 21.35 27.01 16.79
C SER A 409 22.76 26.64 17.32
N SER A 410 23.17 25.37 17.24
CA SER A 410 24.39 24.84 17.85
C SER A 410 25.48 24.43 16.86
N PHE A 411 25.22 24.35 15.54
CA PHE A 411 26.24 23.91 14.57
C PHE A 411 26.48 24.95 13.48
N GLU A 412 27.75 25.31 13.28
CA GLU A 412 28.18 26.17 12.19
C GLU A 412 28.21 25.40 10.85
N LYS A 413 27.90 26.09 9.75
CA LYS A 413 27.89 25.52 8.39
C LYS A 413 29.21 24.81 8.05
N GLY A 414 30.34 25.34 8.53
CA GLY A 414 31.68 24.79 8.31
C GLY A 414 31.92 23.44 9.00
N GLU A 415 31.38 23.24 10.21
CA GLU A 415 31.50 21.99 10.94
C GLU A 415 30.73 20.86 10.24
N ILE A 416 29.49 21.14 9.82
CA ILE A 416 28.66 20.18 9.07
C ILE A 416 29.35 19.80 7.75
N LYS A 417 29.91 20.77 7.03
CA LYS A 417 30.65 20.52 5.78
C LYS A 417 31.83 19.57 6.01
N THR A 418 32.61 19.80 7.08
CA THR A 418 33.76 18.96 7.44
C THR A 418 33.32 17.55 7.82
N LEU A 419 32.24 17.43 8.59
CA LEU A 419 31.70 16.16 9.05
C LEU A 419 31.14 15.33 7.89
N LEU A 420 30.38 15.94 6.97
CA LEU A 420 29.86 15.28 5.76
C LEU A 420 30.99 14.83 4.80
N ALA A 421 32.05 15.63 4.67
CA ALA A 421 33.20 15.30 3.84
C ALA A 421 33.99 14.06 4.37
N ASN A 422 33.99 13.86 5.69
CA ASN A 422 34.74 12.80 6.37
C ASN A 422 33.91 11.53 6.66
N LEU A 423 32.67 11.45 6.18
CA LEU A 423 31.82 10.28 6.42
C LEU A 423 32.43 8.99 5.83
N LYS A 424 32.55 7.96 6.67
CA LYS A 424 32.94 6.61 6.26
C LYS A 424 31.80 5.92 5.49
N LYS A 425 32.13 4.81 4.82
CA LYS A 425 31.14 3.97 4.12
C LYS A 425 30.13 3.42 5.13
N ARG A 426 28.84 3.40 4.78
CA ARG A 426 27.72 2.95 5.64
C ARG A 426 27.50 3.81 6.90
N THR A 427 28.16 4.96 6.99
CA THR A 427 27.90 5.96 8.03
C THR A 427 27.02 7.06 7.48
N PHE A 428 26.01 7.45 8.26
CA PHE A 428 25.02 8.46 7.89
C PHE A 428 24.97 9.57 8.92
N PHE A 429 24.90 10.79 8.40
CA PHE A 429 24.45 11.95 9.14
C PHE A 429 22.93 11.92 9.22
N LEU A 430 22.40 11.86 10.43
CA LEU A 430 20.99 11.85 10.74
C LEU A 430 20.58 13.23 11.28
N LYS A 431 19.68 13.89 10.56
CA LYS A 431 18.95 15.04 11.07
C LYS A 431 17.46 14.73 11.03
N SER A 432 16.78 14.92 12.16
CA SER A 432 15.32 14.83 12.23
C SER A 432 14.74 16.10 12.84
N ALA A 433 13.52 16.44 12.45
CA ALA A 433 12.67 17.43 13.11
C ALA A 433 12.22 16.96 14.51
N HIS A 434 12.29 15.65 14.77
CA HIS A 434 11.93 15.02 16.04
C HIS A 434 13.14 14.78 16.95
N LEU A 435 14.33 15.24 16.55
CA LEU A 435 15.57 15.14 17.31
C LEU A 435 16.16 16.54 17.51
N ASP A 436 16.54 16.83 18.76
CA ASP A 436 17.18 18.09 19.14
C ASP A 436 18.57 18.22 18.51
N ASP A 437 19.34 17.11 18.49
CA ASP A 437 20.72 17.09 18.01
C ASP A 437 20.93 16.31 16.70
N ILE A 438 22.01 16.67 16.00
CA ILE A 438 22.56 15.91 14.89
C ILE A 438 23.21 14.63 15.41
N ARG A 439 22.93 13.51 14.75
CA ARG A 439 23.56 12.21 15.06
C ARG A 439 24.36 11.67 13.88
N LEU A 440 25.42 10.93 14.19
CA LEU A 440 26.08 10.05 13.24
C LEU A 440 25.79 8.61 13.65
N PHE A 441 25.54 7.76 12.67
CA PHE A 441 25.37 6.34 12.92
C PHE A 441 25.86 5.49 11.76
N THR A 442 26.21 4.25 12.06
CA THR A 442 26.47 3.20 11.07
C THR A 442 25.26 2.28 10.99
N THR A 443 24.87 1.90 9.78
CA THR A 443 23.71 1.03 9.57
C THR A 443 23.92 -0.35 10.19
N ARG A 444 22.87 -0.93 10.79
CA ARG A 444 22.89 -2.35 11.18
C ARG A 444 23.09 -3.27 9.99
N TRP A 445 23.53 -4.50 10.25
CA TRP A 445 23.35 -5.57 9.28
C TRP A 445 21.87 -5.82 9.07
N VAL A 446 21.47 -5.85 7.80
CA VAL A 446 20.10 -6.11 7.38
C VAL A 446 19.79 -7.61 7.44
N LEU A 447 18.51 -7.92 7.63
CA LEU A 447 17.95 -9.28 7.71
C LEU A 447 17.73 -9.90 6.32
N SER A 448 17.95 -9.12 5.28
CA SER A 448 17.93 -9.52 3.89
C SER A 448 19.37 -9.59 3.37
N TYR A 449 19.69 -10.61 2.59
CA TYR A 449 20.98 -10.71 1.93
C TYR A 449 21.02 -9.76 0.73
N LEU A 450 21.95 -8.80 0.77
CA LEU A 450 22.11 -7.80 -0.28
C LEU A 450 23.02 -8.31 -1.39
N LYS A 451 22.44 -8.97 -2.39
CA LYS A 451 23.12 -9.46 -3.60
C LYS A 451 23.37 -8.32 -4.59
N GLY A 452 22.50 -7.32 -4.62
CA GLY A 452 22.42 -6.32 -5.69
C GLY A 452 21.35 -6.66 -6.72
N PRO A 453 21.37 -6.07 -7.93
CA PRO A 453 20.24 -6.15 -8.84
C PRO A 453 19.89 -7.59 -9.23
N LEU A 454 18.62 -7.96 -9.07
CA LEU A 454 18.14 -9.28 -9.45
C LEU A 454 17.91 -9.37 -10.96
N LYS A 455 18.34 -10.49 -11.56
CA LYS A 455 18.09 -10.82 -12.97
C LYS A 455 16.67 -11.31 -13.17
N ARG A 456 16.20 -11.25 -14.42
CA ARG A 456 14.87 -11.72 -14.82
C ARG A 456 14.56 -13.15 -14.36
N ASP A 457 15.50 -14.08 -14.55
CA ASP A 457 15.31 -15.49 -14.21
C ASP A 457 15.34 -15.73 -12.69
N GLU A 458 16.09 -14.90 -11.95
CA GLU A 458 16.13 -14.92 -10.49
C GLU A 458 14.80 -14.43 -9.90
N ILE A 459 14.23 -13.36 -10.45
CA ILE A 459 12.88 -12.89 -10.08
C ILE A 459 11.84 -13.98 -10.38
N ALA A 460 11.95 -14.64 -11.53
CA ALA A 460 11.04 -15.73 -11.90
C ALA A 460 11.11 -16.93 -10.96
N ALA A 461 12.32 -17.30 -10.51
CA ALA A 461 12.52 -18.34 -9.52
C ALA A 461 11.90 -17.96 -8.16
N LEU A 462 12.09 -16.72 -7.69
CA LEU A 462 11.52 -16.25 -6.43
C LEU A 462 9.99 -16.23 -6.45
N MET A 463 9.39 -15.84 -7.57
CA MET A 463 7.94 -15.65 -7.68
C MET A 463 7.18 -16.88 -8.22
N ALA A 464 7.87 -18.00 -8.46
CA ALA A 464 7.29 -19.18 -9.12
C ALA A 464 6.04 -19.72 -8.40
N GLU A 465 6.10 -19.84 -7.07
CA GLU A 465 4.96 -20.33 -6.27
C GLU A 465 3.75 -19.38 -6.31
N GLN A 466 4.00 -18.07 -6.25
CA GLN A 466 2.94 -17.07 -6.26
C GLN A 466 2.23 -16.97 -7.62
N LYS A 467 2.93 -17.26 -8.72
CA LYS A 467 2.31 -17.30 -10.07
C LYS A 467 1.47 -18.55 -10.33
N ALA A 468 1.70 -19.62 -9.58
CA ALA A 468 1.04 -20.90 -9.81
C ALA A 468 -0.39 -20.98 -9.26
N GLN A 469 -0.86 -19.95 -8.55
CA GLN A 469 -2.24 -19.87 -8.05
C GLN A 469 -3.17 -19.30 -9.15
N PRO A 470 -4.10 -20.09 -9.70
CA PRO A 470 -5.04 -19.61 -10.71
C PRO A 470 -6.23 -18.88 -10.06
N VAL A 471 -6.58 -17.72 -10.60
CA VAL A 471 -7.82 -17.01 -10.29
C VAL A 471 -8.97 -17.79 -10.95
N THR A 472 -9.89 -18.30 -10.13
CA THR A 472 -11.11 -18.99 -10.56
C THR A 472 -12.06 -17.99 -11.24
N GLY A 473 -12.01 -17.91 -12.57
CA GLY A 473 -13.05 -17.29 -13.38
C GLY A 473 -14.13 -18.31 -13.75
N GLU A 474 -15.36 -18.08 -13.30
CA GLU A 474 -16.52 -18.92 -13.59
C GLU A 474 -16.77 -19.03 -15.10
N THR A 475 -16.86 -20.27 -15.59
CA THR A 475 -17.15 -20.58 -16.99
C THR A 475 -18.67 -20.71 -17.13
N THR A 476 -19.30 -19.78 -17.84
CA THR A 476 -20.74 -19.86 -18.15
C THR A 476 -21.01 -21.01 -19.12
N VAL A 477 -21.73 -22.02 -18.63
CA VAL A 477 -22.18 -23.19 -19.42
C VAL A 477 -23.44 -22.80 -20.19
N ARG A 478 -23.35 -22.72 -21.52
CA ARG A 478 -24.54 -22.71 -22.39
C ARG A 478 -25.05 -24.13 -22.58
N VAL A 479 -26.32 -24.37 -22.24
CA VAL A 479 -27.01 -25.66 -22.45
C VAL A 479 -27.70 -25.63 -23.81
N ASP A 480 -27.31 -26.52 -24.72
CA ASP A 480 -28.00 -26.76 -26.00
C ASP A 480 -29.37 -27.44 -25.76
N ARG A 481 -30.46 -26.84 -26.24
CA ARG A 481 -31.78 -27.50 -26.35
C ARG A 481 -32.21 -27.64 -27.81
N LYS A 482 -32.13 -28.86 -28.33
CA LYS A 482 -32.86 -29.30 -29.53
C LYS A 482 -34.13 -30.03 -29.07
N SER A 483 -35.32 -29.43 -29.15
CA SER A 483 -36.60 -30.13 -29.48
C SER A 483 -37.93 -29.45 -29.08
N ASP A 484 -38.07 -28.12 -29.04
CA ASP A 484 -39.38 -27.49 -28.79
C ASP A 484 -40.06 -26.95 -30.06
N ARG A 485 -41.39 -27.05 -30.11
CA ARG A 485 -42.23 -26.67 -31.26
C ARG A 485 -42.39 -25.15 -31.32
N LEU A 486 -42.07 -24.58 -32.48
CA LEU A 486 -42.32 -23.17 -32.81
C LEU A 486 -43.83 -22.92 -32.97
N GLY A 487 -44.38 -22.04 -32.13
CA GLY A 487 -45.80 -21.67 -32.11
C GLY A 487 -46.13 -20.53 -33.10
N THR A 488 -47.36 -20.51 -33.58
CA THR A 488 -47.90 -19.41 -34.41
C THR A 488 -48.59 -18.38 -33.51
N PHE A 489 -48.02 -17.17 -33.43
CA PHE A 489 -48.56 -15.93 -32.81
C PHE A 489 -49.53 -16.11 -31.61
N GLN A 490 -49.00 -16.00 -30.39
CA GLN A 490 -49.83 -15.95 -29.17
C GLN A 490 -50.34 -14.53 -28.90
N ASN A 491 -51.62 -14.40 -28.54
CA ASN A 491 -52.24 -13.12 -28.20
C ASN A 491 -51.91 -12.75 -26.74
N VAL A 492 -50.83 -11.98 -26.56
CA VAL A 492 -50.45 -11.41 -25.26
C VAL A 492 -51.33 -10.20 -24.97
N ASP A 493 -51.87 -10.12 -23.74
CA ASP A 493 -52.71 -9.00 -23.31
C ASP A 493 -51.98 -7.66 -23.44
N ALA A 494 -52.68 -6.62 -23.93
CA ALA A 494 -52.09 -5.31 -24.20
C ALA A 494 -51.51 -4.60 -22.95
N SER A 495 -51.88 -5.05 -21.75
CA SER A 495 -51.32 -4.55 -20.49
C SER A 495 -49.93 -5.09 -20.15
N ILE A 496 -49.43 -6.10 -20.89
CA ILE A 496 -48.11 -6.71 -20.66
C ILE A 496 -47.09 -6.05 -21.60
N PRO A 497 -46.10 -5.29 -21.07
CA PRO A 497 -45.04 -4.70 -21.89
C PRO A 497 -44.20 -5.79 -22.56
N GLN A 498 -43.81 -5.55 -23.80
CA GLN A 498 -43.03 -6.49 -24.61
C GLN A 498 -41.84 -5.80 -25.28
N TYR A 499 -40.68 -6.45 -25.21
CA TYR A 499 -39.43 -5.99 -25.79
C TYR A 499 -38.80 -7.10 -26.64
N TYR A 500 -38.03 -6.73 -27.67
CA TYR A 500 -37.49 -7.68 -28.64
C TYR A 500 -35.99 -7.48 -28.80
N GLU A 501 -35.21 -8.54 -28.58
CA GLU A 501 -33.78 -8.54 -28.83
C GLU A 501 -33.48 -8.47 -30.34
N PRO A 502 -32.60 -7.57 -30.81
CA PRO A 502 -32.23 -7.52 -32.22
C PRO A 502 -31.51 -8.80 -32.66
N ASP A 503 -32.06 -9.48 -33.68
CA ASP A 503 -31.42 -10.65 -34.29
C ASP A 503 -30.59 -10.24 -35.53
N PRO A 504 -29.24 -10.28 -35.47
CA PRO A 504 -28.39 -9.95 -36.62
C PRO A 504 -28.45 -11.01 -37.73
N THR A 505 -29.00 -12.21 -37.47
CA THR A 505 -29.14 -13.29 -38.45
C THR A 505 -30.44 -13.22 -39.26
N GLU A 506 -31.34 -12.30 -38.90
CA GLU A 506 -32.67 -12.08 -39.48
C GLU A 506 -33.61 -13.31 -39.44
N GLN A 507 -33.27 -14.36 -38.69
CA GLN A 507 -34.12 -15.54 -38.52
C GLN A 507 -35.33 -15.25 -37.63
N ASN A 508 -35.17 -14.31 -36.68
CA ASN A 508 -36.18 -13.80 -35.77
C ASN A 508 -36.94 -14.91 -35.01
N VAL A 509 -36.19 -15.88 -34.47
CA VAL A 509 -36.72 -16.95 -33.62
C VAL A 509 -36.51 -16.57 -32.16
N TYR A 510 -37.60 -16.44 -31.41
CA TYR A 510 -37.59 -15.84 -30.08
C TYR A 510 -38.05 -16.80 -28.97
N ILE A 511 -37.27 -16.84 -27.89
CA ILE A 511 -37.60 -17.48 -26.61
C ILE A 511 -38.19 -16.43 -25.66
N PRO A 512 -39.32 -16.72 -24.98
CA PRO A 512 -39.88 -15.81 -24.00
C PRO A 512 -39.04 -15.82 -22.71
N THR A 513 -38.61 -14.63 -22.27
CA THR A 513 -38.09 -14.43 -20.92
C THR A 513 -38.92 -13.39 -20.17
N LEU A 514 -39.09 -13.59 -18.87
CA LEU A 514 -39.64 -12.61 -17.96
C LEU A 514 -38.50 -11.76 -17.42
N ALA A 515 -38.47 -10.48 -17.76
CA ALA A 515 -37.47 -9.56 -17.24
C ALA A 515 -38.08 -8.57 -16.24
N ALA A 516 -37.29 -8.17 -15.25
CA ALA A 516 -37.69 -7.15 -14.29
C ALA A 516 -36.52 -6.23 -13.95
N LYS A 517 -36.82 -4.94 -13.86
CA LYS A 517 -35.94 -3.92 -13.31
C LYS A 517 -36.48 -3.54 -11.94
N ALA A 518 -35.70 -3.82 -10.91
CA ALA A 518 -36.07 -3.60 -9.53
C ALA A 518 -34.97 -2.85 -8.77
N THR A 519 -35.38 -2.07 -7.81
CA THR A 519 -34.52 -1.23 -6.99
C THR A 519 -34.77 -1.58 -5.54
N VAL A 520 -33.71 -1.99 -4.83
CA VAL A 520 -33.76 -2.38 -3.42
C VAL A 520 -33.01 -1.35 -2.61
N HIS A 521 -33.72 -0.64 -1.74
CA HIS A 521 -33.13 0.33 -0.82
C HIS A 521 -32.88 -0.31 0.55
N PHE A 522 -31.67 -0.11 1.06
CA PHE A 522 -31.28 -0.48 2.41
C PHE A 522 -31.13 0.78 3.24
N PHE A 523 -32.09 1.02 4.14
CA PHE A 523 -32.07 2.20 5.01
C PHE A 523 -31.93 1.83 6.49
N ASN A 524 -30.93 2.41 7.16
CA ASN A 524 -30.78 2.33 8.61
C ASN A 524 -30.16 3.60 9.18
N GLN A 525 -31.01 4.50 9.68
CA GLN A 525 -30.60 5.79 10.24
C GLN A 525 -29.59 5.68 11.40
N ARG A 526 -29.74 4.69 12.29
CA ARG A 526 -28.80 4.51 13.43
C ARG A 526 -27.39 4.16 12.97
N LYS A 527 -27.27 3.55 11.79
CA LYS A 527 -26.01 3.11 11.21
C LYS A 527 -25.53 4.01 10.07
N GLY A 528 -26.29 5.04 9.71
CA GLY A 528 -25.98 5.93 8.59
C GLY A 528 -25.98 5.23 7.24
N ILE A 529 -26.81 4.19 7.07
CA ILE A 529 -26.90 3.42 5.83
C ILE A 529 -28.09 3.96 5.03
N ASP A 530 -27.81 4.37 3.80
CA ASP A 530 -28.78 4.77 2.79
C ASP A 530 -28.21 4.33 1.43
N GLU A 531 -28.45 3.07 1.09
CA GLU A 531 -27.86 2.40 -0.07
C GLU A 531 -28.94 1.89 -1.00
N GLU A 532 -28.69 1.97 -2.30
CA GLU A 532 -29.61 1.56 -3.34
C GLU A 532 -28.92 0.55 -4.26
N ARG A 533 -29.62 -0.55 -4.54
CA ARG A 533 -29.15 -1.59 -5.46
C ARG A 533 -30.16 -1.76 -6.58
N GLU A 534 -29.76 -1.43 -7.79
CA GLU A 534 -30.52 -1.75 -9.00
C GLU A 534 -30.23 -3.21 -9.40
N LEU A 535 -31.29 -3.95 -9.73
CA LEU A 535 -31.25 -5.35 -10.14
C LEU A 535 -32.01 -5.48 -11.47
N LEU A 536 -31.29 -5.95 -12.49
CA LEU A 536 -31.84 -6.33 -13.78
C LEU A 536 -31.91 -7.86 -13.82
N LEU A 537 -33.10 -8.41 -13.64
CA LEU A 537 -33.34 -9.85 -13.54
C LEU A 537 -34.00 -10.35 -14.81
N SER A 538 -33.64 -11.56 -15.23
CA SER A 538 -34.18 -12.22 -16.40
C SER A 538 -34.40 -13.70 -16.07
N LEU A 539 -35.58 -14.20 -16.41
CA LEU A 539 -36.01 -15.56 -16.15
C LEU A 539 -36.53 -16.17 -17.45
N GLU A 540 -35.87 -17.20 -17.97
CA GLU A 540 -36.39 -17.93 -19.12
C GLU A 540 -37.70 -18.65 -18.76
N LEU A 541 -38.70 -18.56 -19.63
CA LEU A 541 -40.02 -19.13 -19.40
C LEU A 541 -40.22 -20.39 -20.25
N ASP A 542 -40.62 -21.48 -19.60
CA ASP A 542 -41.03 -22.72 -20.27
C ASP A 542 -42.56 -22.79 -20.34
N ALA A 543 -43.12 -23.19 -21.49
CA ALA A 543 -44.55 -23.36 -21.68
C ALA A 543 -45.19 -24.36 -20.68
N ALA A 544 -44.43 -25.34 -20.18
CA ALA A 544 -44.89 -26.30 -19.18
C ALA A 544 -44.88 -25.77 -17.73
N GLN A 545 -44.29 -24.60 -17.49
CA GLN A 545 -44.13 -24.01 -16.17
C GLN A 545 -45.49 -23.60 -15.55
N GLN A 546 -45.67 -23.88 -14.26
CA GLN A 546 -46.94 -23.64 -13.54
C GLN A 546 -46.94 -22.40 -12.64
N GLN A 547 -45.77 -21.86 -12.28
CA GLN A 547 -45.60 -20.70 -11.40
C GLN A 547 -44.31 -19.94 -11.72
N VAL A 548 -44.22 -18.66 -11.35
CA VAL A 548 -42.96 -17.92 -11.43
C VAL A 548 -42.03 -18.40 -10.32
N SER A 549 -40.77 -18.64 -10.67
CA SER A 549 -39.70 -18.99 -9.73
C SER A 549 -38.56 -18.01 -9.93
N TRP A 550 -38.59 -16.90 -9.18
CA TRP A 550 -37.53 -15.87 -9.27
C TRP A 550 -36.18 -16.37 -8.71
N GLU A 551 -36.16 -17.50 -8.01
CA GLU A 551 -34.94 -18.20 -7.60
C GLU A 551 -34.10 -18.68 -8.80
N ASP A 552 -34.75 -18.96 -9.94
CA ASP A 552 -34.10 -19.41 -11.17
C ASP A 552 -33.70 -18.25 -12.10
N ALA A 553 -33.93 -17.00 -11.68
CA ALA A 553 -33.61 -15.82 -12.48
C ALA A 553 -32.11 -15.50 -12.41
N HIS A 554 -31.54 -15.08 -13.54
CA HIS A 554 -30.17 -14.58 -13.62
C HIS A 554 -30.14 -13.06 -13.70
N GLN A 555 -29.06 -12.46 -13.19
CA GLN A 555 -28.81 -11.03 -13.33
C GLN A 555 -28.20 -10.73 -14.70
N GLU A 556 -28.63 -9.63 -15.32
CA GLU A 556 -28.11 -9.17 -16.62
C GLU A 556 -27.46 -7.79 -16.52
N ASP A 557 -26.49 -7.52 -17.38
CA ASP A 557 -25.82 -6.21 -17.45
C ASP A 557 -26.58 -5.20 -18.32
N LEU A 558 -27.45 -5.68 -19.21
CA LEU A 558 -28.15 -4.85 -20.20
C LEU A 558 -29.57 -4.53 -19.73
N ASP A 559 -29.88 -3.23 -19.61
CA ASP A 559 -31.22 -2.77 -19.31
C ASP A 559 -32.15 -3.04 -20.51
N PHE A 560 -33.05 -4.02 -20.34
CA PHE A 560 -34.00 -4.45 -21.37
C PHE A 560 -34.98 -3.35 -21.79
N THR A 561 -35.16 -2.30 -20.99
CA THR A 561 -36.04 -1.17 -21.35
C THR A 561 -35.51 -0.38 -22.55
N ASN A 562 -34.23 -0.54 -22.90
CA ASN A 562 -33.61 0.05 -24.10
C ASN A 562 -33.85 -0.77 -25.38
N LEU A 563 -34.42 -1.97 -25.27
CA LEU A 563 -34.71 -2.81 -26.43
C LEU A 563 -35.90 -2.27 -27.25
N PRO A 564 -35.99 -2.60 -28.55
CA PRO A 564 -37.17 -2.31 -29.35
C PRO A 564 -38.46 -2.85 -28.74
N TYR A 565 -39.50 -2.01 -28.65
CA TYR A 565 -40.85 -2.40 -28.20
C TYR A 565 -41.75 -2.91 -29.34
N LYS A 566 -41.24 -2.92 -30.57
CA LYS A 566 -42.00 -3.30 -31.77
C LYS A 566 -41.45 -4.61 -32.35
N ALA A 567 -42.33 -5.59 -32.52
CA ALA A 567 -41.99 -6.88 -33.11
C ALA A 567 -41.38 -6.75 -34.51
N PRO A 568 -40.31 -7.50 -34.83
CA PRO A 568 -39.78 -7.61 -36.19
C PRO A 568 -40.78 -8.21 -37.18
N LYS A 569 -40.56 -7.98 -38.47
CA LYS A 569 -41.35 -8.62 -39.52
C LYS A 569 -40.93 -10.10 -39.62
N SER A 570 -41.91 -11.02 -39.64
CA SER A 570 -41.69 -12.48 -39.79
C SER A 570 -41.11 -13.21 -38.56
N ALA A 571 -41.36 -12.70 -37.34
CA ALA A 571 -40.90 -13.33 -36.11
C ALA A 571 -41.65 -14.63 -35.77
N GLN A 572 -40.92 -15.61 -35.22
CA GLN A 572 -41.45 -16.86 -34.67
C GLN A 572 -41.18 -16.90 -33.16
N TYR A 573 -42.11 -17.46 -32.39
CA TYR A 573 -42.07 -17.41 -30.93
C TYR A 573 -42.24 -18.80 -30.33
N TYR A 574 -41.48 -19.11 -29.28
CA TYR A 574 -41.83 -20.18 -28.36
C TYR A 574 -43.01 -19.77 -27.49
N ASP A 575 -43.78 -20.76 -27.03
CA ASP A 575 -45.04 -20.55 -26.32
C ASP A 575 -44.82 -19.99 -24.90
N LEU A 576 -45.60 -18.98 -24.50
CA LEU A 576 -45.64 -18.50 -23.11
C LEU A 576 -46.43 -19.47 -22.21
N PRO A 577 -46.02 -19.66 -20.95
CA PRO A 577 -46.82 -20.41 -19.99
C PRO A 577 -48.16 -19.73 -19.68
N LYS A 578 -49.20 -20.53 -19.46
CA LYS A 578 -50.60 -20.05 -19.29
C LYS A 578 -50.77 -19.03 -18.15
N PHE A 579 -50.04 -19.21 -17.05
CA PHE A 579 -50.18 -18.34 -15.89
C PHE A 579 -49.67 -16.90 -16.16
N ILE A 580 -48.73 -16.73 -17.08
CA ILE A 580 -48.25 -15.41 -17.53
C ILE A 580 -49.32 -14.73 -18.38
N LEU A 581 -49.95 -15.47 -19.29
CA LEU A 581 -51.03 -14.95 -20.15
C LEU A 581 -52.26 -14.53 -19.34
N GLU A 582 -52.50 -15.13 -18.17
CA GLU A 582 -53.59 -14.80 -17.26
C GLU A 582 -53.25 -13.64 -16.29
N ASP A 583 -51.97 -13.32 -16.11
CA ASP A 583 -51.50 -12.28 -15.18
C ASP A 583 -51.49 -10.88 -15.83
N ARG A 584 -52.66 -10.25 -15.87
CA ARG A 584 -52.84 -8.91 -16.44
C ARG A 584 -51.87 -7.89 -15.82
N GLY A 585 -51.01 -7.32 -16.66
CA GLY A 585 -49.96 -6.38 -16.27
C GLY A 585 -48.90 -6.96 -15.35
N LEU A 586 -48.73 -8.30 -15.34
CA LEU A 586 -47.71 -9.02 -14.57
C LEU A 586 -47.76 -8.75 -13.05
N LYS A 587 -48.95 -8.45 -12.50
CA LYS A 587 -49.13 -8.05 -11.09
C LYS A 587 -48.77 -9.16 -10.12
N ARG A 588 -49.07 -10.41 -10.46
CA ARG A 588 -48.71 -11.58 -9.64
C ARG A 588 -47.19 -11.79 -9.69
N ALA A 589 -46.59 -11.75 -10.88
CA ALA A 589 -45.15 -11.87 -11.05
C ALA A 589 -44.36 -10.80 -10.28
N VAL A 590 -44.79 -9.53 -10.36
CA VAL A 590 -44.19 -8.41 -9.60
C VAL A 590 -44.32 -8.61 -8.09
N ARG A 591 -45.47 -9.10 -7.60
CA ARG A 591 -45.66 -9.38 -6.18
C ARG A 591 -44.78 -10.54 -5.69
N GLU A 592 -44.63 -11.59 -6.50
CA GLU A 592 -43.74 -12.71 -6.21
C GLU A 592 -42.28 -12.25 -6.22
N LEU A 593 -41.89 -11.36 -7.13
CA LEU A 593 -40.56 -10.72 -7.16
C LEU A 593 -40.28 -9.91 -5.89
N LYS A 594 -41.22 -9.04 -5.46
CA LYS A 594 -41.04 -8.27 -4.22
C LYS A 594 -40.88 -9.16 -2.99
N ASN A 595 -41.54 -10.32 -2.95
CA ASN A 595 -41.38 -11.28 -1.86
C ASN A 595 -40.02 -11.98 -1.91
N TYR A 596 -39.58 -12.39 -3.11
CA TYR A 596 -38.26 -12.98 -3.34
C TYR A 596 -37.15 -12.02 -2.91
N LEU A 597 -37.15 -10.79 -3.43
CA LEU A 597 -36.18 -9.76 -3.07
C LEU A 597 -36.19 -9.46 -1.56
N TYR A 598 -37.36 -9.45 -0.90
CA TYR A 598 -37.42 -9.25 0.55
C TYR A 598 -36.79 -10.40 1.36
N GLN A 599 -36.81 -11.63 0.83
CA GLN A 599 -36.30 -12.82 1.51
C GLN A 599 -34.79 -12.96 1.32
N GLU A 600 -34.34 -12.88 0.07
CA GLU A 600 -32.97 -13.14 -0.36
C GLU A 600 -32.06 -11.91 -0.27
N GLU A 601 -32.55 -10.72 -0.61
CA GLU A 601 -31.71 -9.54 -0.55
C GLU A 601 -31.39 -9.15 0.90
N GLY A 602 -30.11 -8.86 1.12
CA GLY A 602 -29.58 -8.46 2.40
C GLY A 602 -28.26 -7.74 2.20
N LEU A 603 -28.12 -6.61 2.88
CA LEU A 603 -26.84 -5.93 2.97
C LEU A 603 -25.99 -6.66 4.02
N GLU A 604 -25.00 -7.43 3.55
CA GLU A 604 -24.03 -8.09 4.41
C GLU A 604 -23.07 -7.07 5.01
N LEU A 605 -22.86 -7.16 6.32
CA LEU A 605 -21.98 -6.30 7.09
C LEU A 605 -21.22 -7.12 8.14
N PHE A 606 -20.16 -6.54 8.68
CA PHE A 606 -19.28 -7.16 9.66
C PHE A 606 -19.34 -6.42 10.98
N ARG A 607 -19.20 -7.14 12.10
CA ARG A 607 -19.14 -6.55 13.44
C ARG A 607 -18.02 -7.17 14.26
N CYS A 608 -17.34 -6.34 15.05
CA CYS A 608 -16.38 -6.75 16.06
C CYS A 608 -16.83 -6.26 17.44
N ARG A 609 -17.02 -7.17 18.41
CA ARG A 609 -17.59 -6.86 19.74
C ARG A 609 -16.65 -6.06 20.65
N SER A 610 -15.35 -6.16 20.43
CA SER A 610 -14.31 -5.39 21.11
C SER A 610 -13.27 -5.05 20.05
N PRO A 611 -13.23 -3.80 19.52
CA PRO A 611 -13.55 -2.54 20.20
C PRO A 611 -14.97 -1.96 19.95
N LYS A 612 -15.98 -2.78 19.62
CA LYS A 612 -17.35 -2.37 19.26
C LYS A 612 -17.40 -1.56 17.96
N LEU A 613 -17.01 -2.19 16.87
CA LEU A 613 -17.04 -1.60 15.53
C LEU A 613 -17.95 -2.42 14.61
N GLU A 614 -18.53 -1.73 13.63
CA GLU A 614 -19.30 -2.31 12.55
C GLU A 614 -18.74 -1.83 11.21
N SER A 615 -18.88 -2.64 10.16
CA SER A 615 -18.45 -2.26 8.82
C SER A 615 -19.37 -1.21 8.21
N ARG A 616 -18.84 -0.45 7.25
CA ARG A 616 -19.61 0.41 6.37
C ARG A 616 -20.29 -0.44 5.29
N ALA A 617 -21.30 0.12 4.62
CA ALA A 617 -21.86 -0.51 3.44
C ALA A 617 -20.80 -0.63 2.35
N GLY A 618 -20.75 -1.78 1.67
CA GLY A 618 -19.76 -2.08 0.62
C GLY A 618 -18.31 -2.25 1.11
N GLU A 619 -18.03 -2.09 2.41
CA GLU A 619 -16.69 -2.32 2.97
C GLU A 619 -16.38 -3.82 2.95
N SER A 620 -15.27 -4.22 2.32
CA SER A 620 -14.85 -5.61 2.29
C SER A 620 -14.42 -6.11 3.68
N ARG A 621 -14.45 -7.43 3.90
CA ARG A 621 -14.02 -8.01 5.18
C ARG A 621 -12.58 -7.66 5.52
N SER A 622 -11.68 -7.68 4.55
CA SER A 622 -10.27 -7.31 4.72
C SER A 622 -10.13 -5.85 5.15
N ASP A 623 -10.90 -4.94 4.54
CA ASP A 623 -10.84 -3.51 4.85
C ASP A 623 -11.34 -3.22 6.25
N PHE A 624 -12.39 -3.94 6.65
CA PHE A 624 -12.91 -3.87 8.01
C PHE A 624 -11.87 -4.34 9.04
N ILE A 625 -11.16 -5.44 8.77
CA ILE A 625 -10.09 -5.94 9.65
C ILE A 625 -8.96 -4.93 9.77
N VAL A 626 -8.48 -4.38 8.65
CA VAL A 626 -7.42 -3.35 8.64
C VAL A 626 -7.87 -2.12 9.45
N ARG A 627 -9.11 -1.68 9.30
CA ARG A 627 -9.64 -0.55 10.09
C ARG A 627 -9.72 -0.86 11.59
N ILE A 628 -10.03 -2.09 11.97
CA ILE A 628 -9.95 -2.50 13.39
C ILE A 628 -8.51 -2.43 13.88
N GLN A 629 -7.55 -2.98 13.12
CA GLN A 629 -6.13 -2.96 13.47
C GLN A 629 -5.61 -1.54 13.66
N ASP A 630 -5.94 -0.62 12.76
CA ASP A 630 -5.57 0.80 12.86
C ASP A 630 -6.03 1.42 14.19
N ILE A 631 -7.28 1.17 14.58
CA ILE A 631 -7.87 1.70 15.81
C ILE A 631 -7.23 1.08 17.06
N LEU A 632 -6.90 -0.22 17.02
CA LEU A 632 -6.20 -0.89 18.12
C LEU A 632 -4.77 -0.37 18.26
N GLN A 633 -4.06 -0.18 17.14
CA GLN A 633 -2.70 0.35 17.11
C GLN A 633 -2.65 1.79 17.65
N GLU A 634 -3.60 2.65 17.24
CA GLU A 634 -3.70 4.02 17.74
C GLU A 634 -3.92 4.05 19.26
N LYS A 635 -4.88 3.27 19.78
CA LYS A 635 -5.12 3.15 21.22
C LYS A 635 -3.92 2.60 21.98
N LYS A 636 -3.21 1.62 21.40
CA LYS A 636 -1.98 1.07 21.98
C LYS A 636 -0.91 2.15 22.07
N GLU A 637 -0.69 2.92 21.00
CA GLU A 637 0.29 3.99 20.98
C GLU A 637 -0.02 5.10 21.99
N GLU A 638 -1.28 5.53 22.10
CA GLU A 638 -1.71 6.51 23.09
C GLU A 638 -1.40 6.05 24.53
N GLU A 639 -1.71 4.80 24.86
CA GLU A 639 -1.46 4.23 26.19
C GLU A 639 0.05 4.06 26.45
N ILE A 640 0.82 3.63 25.44
CA ILE A 640 2.28 3.56 25.53
C ILE A 640 2.88 4.95 25.77
N GLU A 641 2.41 6.01 25.11
CA GLU A 641 2.91 7.37 25.33
C GLU A 641 2.58 7.87 26.75
N LYS A 642 1.36 7.61 27.27
CA LYS A 642 1.01 7.94 28.67
C LYS A 642 1.92 7.20 29.65
N LEU A 643 2.17 5.92 29.39
CA LEU A 643 3.07 5.10 30.19
C LEU A 643 4.50 5.68 30.16
N LYS A 644 5.00 6.03 28.97
CA LYS A 644 6.30 6.69 28.80
C LYS A 644 6.39 7.99 29.61
N THR A 645 5.45 8.92 29.46
CA THR A 645 5.49 10.19 30.21
C THR A 645 5.55 9.96 31.72
N ARG A 646 4.81 8.97 32.22
CA ARG A 646 4.81 8.62 33.65
C ARG A 646 6.16 8.06 34.10
N TYR A 647 6.75 7.14 33.33
CA TYR A 647 8.00 6.48 33.68
C TYR A 647 9.23 7.37 33.48
N ALA A 648 9.20 8.30 32.51
CA ALA A 648 10.24 9.31 32.30
C ALA A 648 10.53 10.11 33.57
N SER A 649 9.48 10.50 34.29
CA SER A 649 9.60 11.27 35.52
C SER A 649 10.28 10.47 36.64
N LYS A 650 9.98 9.17 36.73
CA LYS A 650 10.57 8.26 37.72
C LYS A 650 12.05 7.98 37.39
N GLU A 651 12.33 7.71 36.12
CA GLU A 651 13.67 7.45 35.62
C GLU A 651 14.59 8.64 35.87
N LYS A 652 14.15 9.86 35.51
CA LYS A 652 14.94 11.07 35.77
C LYS A 652 15.34 11.21 37.24
N VAL A 653 14.42 10.89 38.16
CA VAL A 653 14.71 10.92 39.60
C VAL A 653 15.76 9.88 39.99
N LEU A 654 15.72 8.68 39.41
CA LEU A 654 16.73 7.64 39.66
C LEU A 654 18.07 7.97 39.02
N GLN A 655 18.10 8.51 37.80
CA GLN A 655 19.32 8.98 37.14
C GLN A 655 19.99 10.12 37.91
N ASP A 656 19.22 11.12 38.35
CA ASP A 656 19.74 12.21 39.20
C ASP A 656 20.31 11.67 40.53
N ARG A 657 19.71 10.61 41.09
CA ARG A 657 20.24 9.92 42.27
C ARG A 657 21.52 9.15 41.98
N LEU A 658 21.59 8.48 40.83
CA LEU A 658 22.75 7.70 40.40
C LEU A 658 23.97 8.61 40.21
N ILE A 659 23.80 9.72 39.47
CA ILE A 659 24.86 10.73 39.26
C ILE A 659 25.38 11.23 40.61
N ARG A 660 24.49 11.60 41.54
CA ARG A 660 24.89 12.05 42.88
C ARG A 660 25.57 10.96 43.72
N ALA A 661 25.20 9.69 43.52
CA ALA A 661 25.83 8.56 44.20
C ALA A 661 27.24 8.32 43.64
N GLN A 662 27.41 8.36 42.32
CA GLN A 662 28.70 8.23 41.64
C GLN A 662 29.66 9.37 41.99
N GLU A 663 29.19 10.62 42.04
CA GLU A 663 29.98 11.76 42.49
C GLU A 663 30.53 11.60 43.92
N ARG A 664 29.80 10.87 44.79
CA ARG A 664 30.28 10.56 46.15
C ARG A 664 31.31 9.45 46.16
N VAL A 665 31.11 8.39 45.37
CA VAL A 665 32.10 7.33 45.18
C VAL A 665 33.42 7.95 44.69
N ALA A 666 33.36 8.80 43.66
CA ALA A 666 34.54 9.48 43.11
C ALA A 666 35.26 10.38 44.12
N LYS A 667 34.55 10.94 45.12
CA LYS A 667 35.15 11.73 46.20
C LYS A 667 35.78 10.87 47.30
N GLU A 668 35.24 9.68 47.55
CA GLU A 668 35.77 8.74 48.55
C GLU A 668 36.95 7.91 48.01
N SER A 669 37.07 7.77 46.68
CA SER A 669 38.08 6.92 46.01
C SER A 669 39.37 7.65 45.60
N ALA A 670 39.72 8.77 46.24
CA ALA A 670 40.81 9.67 45.82
C ALA A 670 42.23 9.05 45.79
N ASP A 671 42.42 7.82 46.27
CA ASP A 671 43.73 7.14 46.35
C ASP A 671 43.81 5.79 45.61
N THR A 672 42.84 5.48 44.75
CA THR A 672 42.88 4.23 43.96
C THR A 672 42.52 4.47 42.51
N THR A 673 43.47 4.14 41.63
CA THR A 673 43.30 3.93 40.18
C THR A 673 42.38 2.73 39.94
N SER A 674 41.16 2.78 40.47
CA SER A 674 40.12 1.80 40.21
C SER A 674 39.48 2.18 38.88
N SER A 675 39.44 1.21 37.98
CA SER A 675 38.76 1.26 36.70
C SER A 675 37.44 2.01 36.83
N MET A 676 37.29 3.10 36.08
CA MET A 676 35.99 3.75 35.87
C MET A 676 35.00 2.66 35.48
N ILE A 677 34.04 2.38 36.37
CA ILE A 677 32.93 1.48 36.09
C ILE A 677 32.17 2.12 34.93
N GLU A 678 32.32 1.53 33.75
CA GLU A 678 31.69 1.99 32.52
C GLU A 678 30.18 2.00 32.70
N MET A 679 29.59 3.17 32.46
CA MET A 679 28.16 3.47 32.47
C MET A 679 27.30 2.31 31.94
N GLY A 680 26.46 1.75 32.80
CA GLY A 680 25.22 1.07 32.41
C GLY A 680 24.08 2.08 32.48
N ILE A 681 23.48 2.43 31.34
CA ILE A 681 22.28 3.29 31.30
C ILE A 681 21.16 2.62 30.51
N SER A 682 19.98 2.78 31.11
CA SER A 682 18.64 2.26 30.83
C SER A 682 18.19 2.31 29.37
N VAL A 683 17.47 1.24 28.99
CA VAL A 683 16.66 1.09 27.76
C VAL A 683 15.70 2.27 27.52
N LEU A 684 15.37 3.01 28.57
CA LEU A 684 14.44 4.13 28.54
C LEU A 684 15.00 5.43 27.93
N GLY A 685 16.31 5.71 28.02
CA GLY A 685 16.89 6.92 27.43
C GLY A 685 16.66 7.02 25.92
N ALA A 686 16.75 5.88 25.22
CA ALA A 686 16.53 5.80 23.78
C ALA A 686 15.09 6.16 23.36
N LEU A 687 14.12 6.07 24.28
CA LEU A 687 12.72 6.39 24.03
C LEU A 687 12.39 7.89 24.06
N PHE A 688 13.26 8.71 24.68
CA PHE A 688 13.01 10.14 24.90
C PHE A 688 13.87 11.07 24.04
N GLY A 689 14.58 10.54 23.03
CA GLY A 689 15.42 11.36 22.15
C GLY A 689 16.66 11.96 22.80
N LYS A 690 16.87 11.75 24.11
CA LYS A 690 18.08 12.12 24.86
C LYS A 690 18.83 10.87 25.27
N THR A 691 19.96 10.60 24.65
CA THR A 691 20.91 9.59 25.12
C THR A 691 22.35 10.09 25.04
N SER A 692 22.92 10.22 26.24
CA SER A 692 24.35 10.12 26.51
C SER A 692 24.86 8.73 26.10
N PRO A 693 26.15 8.54 25.80
CA PRO A 693 26.64 7.35 25.12
C PRO A 693 26.78 6.17 26.09
N THR A 694 25.97 5.10 25.98
CA THR A 694 26.38 3.69 26.29
C THR A 694 25.30 2.60 26.10
N LYS A 695 25.79 1.45 25.59
CA LYS A 695 25.42 0.02 25.76
C LYS A 695 23.94 -0.39 25.97
N ILE A 696 23.33 -0.90 24.90
CA ILE A 696 22.26 -1.91 24.98
C ILE A 696 22.86 -3.21 24.44
N GLY A 697 23.28 -4.10 25.33
CA GLY A 697 23.94 -5.34 24.91
C GLY A 697 24.46 -6.19 26.06
N ARG A 698 23.56 -6.75 26.88
CA ARG A 698 23.66 -8.07 27.52
C ARG A 698 22.54 -8.25 28.56
N ALA A 699 21.43 -8.85 28.12
CA ALA A 699 20.63 -9.66 29.02
C ALA A 699 21.29 -11.05 29.13
N VAL A 700 22.42 -11.17 29.84
CA VAL A 700 22.95 -12.47 30.31
C VAL A 700 23.70 -12.29 31.64
N SER A 701 22.99 -12.45 32.76
CA SER A 701 23.18 -13.63 33.61
C SER A 701 22.03 -13.75 34.61
N LYS A 702 21.25 -14.82 34.50
CA LYS A 702 20.39 -15.30 35.58
C LYS A 702 21.25 -15.51 36.82
N GLY A 703 20.98 -14.74 37.88
CA GLY A 703 21.14 -15.16 39.28
C GLY A 703 22.53 -15.51 39.80
N GLY A 704 23.56 -14.67 39.64
CA GLY A 704 24.89 -15.05 40.18
C GLY A 704 25.96 -14.00 40.49
N ARG A 705 25.84 -12.72 40.15
CA ARG A 705 26.92 -11.74 40.39
C ARG A 705 26.37 -10.44 40.95
N ILE A 706 26.55 -10.28 42.27
CA ILE A 706 26.52 -9.09 43.15
C ILE A 706 26.30 -9.56 44.62
N LEU A 707 25.96 -10.84 44.83
CA LEU A 707 26.00 -11.43 46.18
C LEU A 707 27.40 -11.77 46.70
N LYS A 708 28.44 -11.75 45.84
CA LYS A 708 29.82 -12.14 46.20
C LYS A 708 30.76 -11.00 46.61
N GLU A 709 30.36 -9.74 46.46
CA GLU A 709 31.22 -8.56 46.72
C GLU A 709 30.65 -7.57 47.74
N ARG A 710 29.46 -7.85 48.32
CA ARG A 710 28.89 -7.01 49.42
C ARG A 710 29.73 -7.03 50.70
N GLY A 711 30.69 -7.94 50.83
CA GLY A 711 31.58 -8.00 51.99
C GLY A 711 32.72 -6.97 51.97
N GLU A 712 33.08 -6.44 50.79
CA GLU A 712 34.26 -5.56 50.60
C GLU A 712 33.92 -4.18 50.01
N MET A 713 32.65 -3.94 49.61
CA MET A 713 32.22 -2.66 49.04
C MET A 713 32.13 -1.53 50.09
N SER A 714 32.50 -0.32 49.68
CA SER A 714 32.22 0.89 50.45
C SER A 714 30.69 1.14 50.52
N ARG A 715 30.23 1.81 51.59
CA ARG A 715 28.85 2.32 51.71
C ARG A 715 28.42 3.21 50.53
N ALA A 716 29.37 3.84 49.83
CA ALA A 716 29.07 4.64 48.65
C ALA A 716 28.83 3.76 47.40
N GLU A 717 29.58 2.67 47.24
CA GLU A 717 29.39 1.68 46.16
C GLU A 717 28.09 0.91 46.33
N GLU A 718 27.74 0.52 47.56
CA GLU A 718 26.43 -0.10 47.85
C GLU A 718 25.25 0.81 47.47
N ARG A 719 25.40 2.13 47.56
CA ARG A 719 24.34 3.07 47.12
C ARG A 719 24.24 3.15 45.62
N VAL A 720 25.35 3.09 44.90
CA VAL A 720 25.34 3.05 43.42
C VAL A 720 24.63 1.77 42.97
N ALA A 721 25.06 0.61 43.48
CA ALA A 721 24.46 -0.67 43.16
C ALA A 721 22.95 -0.71 43.47
N LYS A 722 22.52 -0.13 44.60
CA LYS A 722 21.09 -0.05 44.92
C LYS A 722 20.30 0.81 43.93
N VAL A 723 20.86 1.94 43.49
CA VAL A 723 20.16 2.81 42.53
C VAL A 723 20.14 2.16 41.14
N GLU A 724 21.16 1.39 40.78
CA GLU A 724 21.17 0.54 39.58
C GLU A 724 20.08 -0.54 39.65
N ASP A 725 19.99 -1.28 40.77
CA ASP A 725 18.92 -2.25 41.02
C ASP A 725 17.52 -1.60 40.92
N ASP A 726 17.33 -0.39 41.46
CA ASP A 726 16.07 0.36 41.38
C ASP A 726 15.73 0.77 39.92
N ILE A 727 16.74 1.06 39.10
CA ILE A 727 16.57 1.38 37.68
C ILE A 727 16.17 0.12 36.89
N ASP A 728 16.82 -1.00 37.16
CA ASP A 728 16.52 -2.28 36.50
C ASP A 728 15.11 -2.76 36.84
N ALA A 729 14.70 -2.69 38.11
CA ALA A 729 13.35 -3.01 38.53
C ALA A 729 12.30 -2.09 37.87
N LEU A 730 12.61 -0.80 37.67
CA LEU A 730 11.73 0.12 36.95
C LEU A 730 11.59 -0.25 35.47
N ASN A 731 12.67 -0.71 34.84
CA ASN A 731 12.65 -1.18 33.45
C ASN A 731 11.84 -2.47 33.30
N GLU A 732 11.97 -3.43 34.23
CA GLU A 732 11.15 -4.65 34.25
C GLU A 732 9.65 -4.32 34.43
N GLU A 733 9.31 -3.45 35.39
CA GLU A 733 7.91 -3.01 35.61
C GLU A 733 7.32 -2.35 34.35
N LEU A 734 8.15 -1.61 33.60
CA LEU A 734 7.73 -1.00 32.36
C LEU A 734 7.51 -2.03 31.25
N GLU A 735 8.44 -2.99 31.11
CA GLU A 735 8.35 -4.04 30.10
C GLU A 735 7.09 -4.89 30.30
N GLU A 736 6.80 -5.32 31.53
CA GLU A 736 5.59 -6.09 31.84
C GLU A 736 4.31 -5.33 31.45
N LYS A 737 4.28 -4.01 31.68
CA LYS A 737 3.13 -3.18 31.30
C LYS A 737 3.00 -3.01 29.80
N ILE A 738 4.10 -2.91 29.07
CA ILE A 738 4.09 -2.85 27.60
C ILE A 738 3.61 -4.19 27.02
N ASP A 739 4.00 -5.31 27.61
CA ASP A 739 3.54 -6.65 27.19
C ASP A 739 2.04 -6.80 27.40
N ALA A 740 1.53 -6.40 28.57
CA ALA A 740 0.09 -6.40 28.85
C ALA A 740 -0.70 -5.51 27.86
N LEU A 741 -0.14 -4.36 27.45
CA LEU A 741 -0.76 -3.50 26.42
C LEU A 741 -0.71 -4.15 25.04
N SER A 742 0.38 -4.83 24.69
CA SER A 742 0.54 -5.50 23.41
C SER A 742 -0.46 -6.65 23.24
N GLU A 743 -0.68 -7.43 24.29
CA GLU A 743 -1.67 -8.51 24.31
C GLU A 743 -3.11 -7.97 24.29
N LYS A 744 -3.39 -6.92 25.06
CA LYS A 744 -4.72 -6.29 25.13
C LYS A 744 -5.21 -5.75 23.78
N TYR A 745 -4.29 -5.26 22.94
CA TYR A 745 -4.62 -4.65 21.65
C TYR A 745 -4.26 -5.56 20.47
N ASP A 746 -4.11 -6.86 20.69
CA ASP A 746 -3.87 -7.83 19.63
C ASP A 746 -5.15 -8.08 18.81
N ILE A 747 -5.04 -7.96 17.49
CA ILE A 747 -6.12 -8.27 16.55
C ILE A 747 -6.51 -9.74 16.61
N GLY A 748 -5.59 -10.65 16.98
CA GLY A 748 -5.88 -12.07 17.13
C GLY A 748 -6.96 -12.38 18.17
N GLN A 749 -7.23 -11.44 19.09
CA GLN A 749 -8.31 -11.57 20.09
C GLN A 749 -9.65 -10.99 19.61
N CYS A 750 -9.69 -10.37 18.42
CA CYS A 750 -10.89 -9.75 17.87
C CYS A 750 -11.65 -10.74 16.98
N GLU A 751 -12.83 -11.15 17.42
CA GLU A 751 -13.73 -11.98 16.60
C GLU A 751 -14.61 -11.09 15.69
N VAL A 752 -14.51 -11.33 14.38
CA VAL A 752 -15.30 -10.63 13.35
C VAL A 752 -16.46 -11.53 12.93
N GLU A 753 -17.68 -11.09 13.23
CA GLU A 753 -18.93 -11.78 12.92
C GLU A 753 -19.65 -11.12 11.73
N ASN A 754 -20.26 -11.93 10.86
CA ASN A 754 -21.14 -11.44 9.80
C ASN A 754 -22.55 -11.19 10.34
N PHE A 755 -23.20 -10.12 9.88
CA PHE A 755 -24.62 -9.89 10.11
C PHE A 755 -25.25 -9.26 8.86
N ARG A 756 -26.56 -9.43 8.67
CA ARG A 756 -27.28 -8.92 7.50
C ARG A 756 -28.33 -7.87 7.90
N ILE A 757 -28.48 -6.83 7.09
CA ILE A 757 -29.60 -5.89 7.15
C ILE A 757 -30.55 -6.21 6.00
N LYS A 758 -31.77 -6.63 6.34
CA LYS A 758 -32.82 -6.89 5.35
C LYS A 758 -33.50 -5.58 4.92
N PRO A 759 -33.92 -5.46 3.64
CA PRO A 759 -34.75 -4.34 3.21
C PRO A 759 -36.14 -4.46 3.86
N ARG A 760 -36.88 -3.36 3.99
CA ARG A 760 -38.32 -3.45 4.29
C ARG A 760 -39.07 -3.66 2.99
N ARG A 761 -40.27 -4.25 3.04
CA ARG A 761 -41.12 -4.42 1.83
C ARG A 761 -41.46 -3.09 1.14
N THR A 762 -41.47 -1.99 1.88
CA THR A 762 -41.69 -0.63 1.35
C THR A 762 -40.47 -0.08 0.63
N ASP A 763 -39.30 -0.67 0.85
CA ASP A 763 -38.01 -0.22 0.30
C ASP A 763 -37.64 -1.00 -0.98
N ILE A 764 -38.54 -1.83 -1.49
CA ILE A 764 -38.37 -2.59 -2.73
C ILE A 764 -39.31 -1.99 -3.77
N ASP A 765 -38.74 -1.34 -4.76
CA ASP A 765 -39.46 -0.88 -5.94
C ASP A 765 -39.22 -1.79 -7.13
N VAL A 766 -40.27 -2.01 -7.92
CA VAL A 766 -40.16 -2.76 -9.18
C VAL A 766 -40.62 -1.79 -10.25
N GLU A 767 -39.65 -1.14 -10.88
CA GLU A 767 -39.87 -0.06 -11.83
C GLU A 767 -40.54 -0.58 -13.10
N SER A 768 -40.08 -1.73 -13.59
CA SER A 768 -40.66 -2.38 -14.76
C SER A 768 -40.55 -3.90 -14.68
N CYS A 769 -41.55 -4.56 -15.24
CA CYS A 769 -41.56 -5.99 -15.48
C CYS A 769 -42.23 -6.25 -16.82
N ALA A 770 -41.60 -7.04 -17.67
CA ALA A 770 -41.98 -7.19 -19.06
C ALA A 770 -41.63 -8.59 -19.58
N ILE A 771 -42.26 -8.96 -20.70
CA ILE A 771 -41.79 -10.08 -21.50
C ILE A 771 -40.72 -9.58 -22.47
N VAL A 772 -39.54 -10.18 -22.42
CA VAL A 772 -38.45 -9.92 -23.35
C VAL A 772 -38.29 -11.14 -24.23
N TRP A 773 -38.45 -10.93 -25.53
CA TRP A 773 -38.27 -11.93 -26.56
C TRP A 773 -36.78 -11.98 -26.92
N ARG A 774 -36.08 -13.02 -26.47
CA ARG A 774 -34.63 -13.23 -26.68
C ARG A 774 -34.37 -14.11 -27.89
N VAL A 775 -33.32 -13.84 -28.65
CA VAL A 775 -32.99 -14.63 -29.84
C VAL A 775 -32.51 -16.03 -29.41
N SER A 776 -33.08 -17.07 -30.03
CA SER A 776 -32.77 -18.48 -29.74
C SER A 776 -31.36 -18.92 -30.10
#